data_AF-A0A972HMD7-F1
#
_entry.id   AF-A0A972HMD7-F1
#
_cell.length_a   1.000
_cell.length_b   1.000
_cell.length_c   1.000
_cell.angle_alpha   90.00
_cell.angle_beta   90.00
_cell.angle_gamma   90.00
#
_symmetry.space_group_name_H-M   'P 1'
#
loop_
_entity.id
_entity.type
_entity.pdbx_description
1 polymer ?
#
loop_
_entity_poly.entity_id
_entity_poly.type
_entity_poly.pdbx_seq_one_letter_code
_entity_poly.pdbx_strand_id
1 'polypeptide(L)'
;MKRDKFFWLLFILLPASLWSQITWTKTIITDTLTGAKKHAVVDLDNDGDYDIVVTLNPEGAGAEDPSRVNVTTFINNGNEVFTAVDVDFEMFGARGLAVGDLNGDGYPDIVAGNAASTSPAWFENDQTPGDGGWVKRLLGGYGFNTYEIQVKDLDQDGDLDIIDGMGDDASGGTLVTDSLRWFENNGANPPAFTARLIATYSTPIAIFIEDFDGDNDWDVVAGQWVNLNATPSTDDDVRWWAQNAGSWTQQQIIEQTYGANGFHAVDLDRDNDIDIVGAGYKAQSIDWWANDGTGTFGTKTVIKSNFTYTRDVFVVDVDGDTDLDIVACADNDNTVSWFENDGSLNFTEHVITTTFTYAYFVTAADMDGDGDVDIIGTAQDAWQLAWWANDQDDNQYIAAGDQPPTSFWNGKVVIDFVSGDAGNVSVFYNHNENANRNKLATGVDHIAVSGFYTIKTDKSTYQCDITFSYDGISEWSAIDNEQALIICAWDETNQQWYKVGTSQTVDDVNNTILVTGLTSELKRYSKFTLGSSTPDNPLPVQLVSFTATSTDEGIELTWETQSELNNLGFELWRKSDWDTTFQRIASYEWEDALVGLGNSNLGKVYRYLDRRVEPGMTYVYKLYDVDLSGRRYEQKTVLATFTVGDLVKVRGLGIPRTLVLGQNYPNPFNHRTVIEFGVPKNADGGTSRVNVQIFDMLGRPIRTLFQGNLVAGNYLTTWDGRDESGRMVASGNYIYVLKVNNRFVSKRLTLLR
;
A
#
# COMPACT_ATOMS: atom_id res chain seq x y z
N MET A 1 -1.81 52.63 -8.80
CA MET A 1 -1.75 53.71 -7.79
C MET A 1 -1.69 53.00 -6.44
N LYS A 2 -0.57 53.13 -5.71
CA LYS A 2 -0.31 52.42 -4.45
C LYS A 2 -1.47 52.61 -3.46
N ARG A 3 -1.90 51.53 -2.81
CA ARG A 3 -2.77 51.62 -1.62
C ARG A 3 -2.23 50.69 -0.54
N ASP A 4 -1.43 51.29 0.32
CA ASP A 4 -1.14 50.81 1.66
C ASP A 4 -2.45 50.65 2.44
N LYS A 5 -2.65 49.50 3.08
CA LYS A 5 -3.57 49.34 4.21
C LYS A 5 -2.82 48.68 5.35
N PHE A 6 -2.43 49.53 6.31
CA PHE A 6 -2.04 49.16 7.66
C PHE A 6 -3.19 48.39 8.32
N PHE A 7 -2.95 47.14 8.71
CA PHE A 7 -3.76 46.45 9.72
C PHE A 7 -3.18 46.74 11.10
N TRP A 8 -4.02 47.28 11.99
CA TRP A 8 -3.73 47.39 13.41
C TRP A 8 -4.01 46.02 14.05
N LEU A 9 -2.98 45.32 14.51
CA LEU A 9 -3.13 44.19 15.41
C LEU A 9 -3.51 44.72 16.81
N LEU A 10 -4.74 44.49 17.24
CA LEU A 10 -5.14 44.63 18.63
C LEU A 10 -4.90 43.27 19.30
N PHE A 11 -3.78 43.10 20.00
CA PHE A 11 -3.59 41.96 20.89
C PHE A 11 -4.60 42.06 22.04
N ILE A 12 -5.69 41.30 21.95
CA ILE A 12 -6.48 40.92 23.11
C ILE A 12 -5.72 39.76 23.75
N LEU A 13 -5.17 39.99 24.93
CA LEU A 13 -4.70 38.93 25.83
C LEU A 13 -5.92 38.07 26.20
N LEU A 14 -6.13 36.99 25.46
CA LEU A 14 -7.00 35.91 25.92
C LEU A 14 -6.23 35.11 26.99
N PRO A 15 -6.89 34.66 28.07
CA PRO A 15 -6.27 33.79 29.05
C PRO A 15 -5.88 32.47 28.40
N ALA A 16 -4.75 31.90 28.80
CA ALA A 16 -4.17 30.63 28.33
C ALA A 16 -5.01 29.36 28.64
N SER A 17 -6.32 29.51 28.84
CA SER A 17 -7.26 28.43 29.18
C SER A 17 -8.36 28.27 28.12
N LEU A 18 -8.05 28.62 26.87
CA LEU A 18 -8.94 28.52 25.70
C LEU A 18 -8.23 27.79 24.53
N TRP A 19 -7.24 26.95 24.84
CA TRP A 19 -6.74 25.96 23.88
C TRP A 19 -7.86 24.95 23.62
N SER A 20 -8.16 24.71 22.34
CA SER A 20 -9.20 23.80 21.86
C SER A 20 -8.99 22.43 22.50
N GLN A 21 -10.01 21.90 23.19
CA GLN A 21 -10.00 20.47 23.46
C GLN A 21 -10.20 19.76 22.13
N ILE A 22 -9.23 18.92 21.76
CA ILE A 22 -9.38 17.96 20.67
C ILE A 22 -10.68 17.18 20.90
N THR A 23 -11.50 17.10 19.86
CA THR A 23 -12.67 16.22 19.83
C THR A 23 -12.35 14.99 19.01
N TRP A 24 -12.78 13.82 19.52
CA TRP A 24 -12.51 12.53 18.89
C TRP A 24 -13.80 11.93 18.35
N THR A 25 -13.84 11.62 17.06
CA THR A 25 -14.97 10.92 16.43
C THR A 25 -14.61 9.46 16.15
N LYS A 26 -15.18 8.52 16.92
CA LYS A 26 -14.89 7.08 16.74
C LYS A 26 -15.63 6.49 15.53
N THR A 27 -14.89 5.86 14.64
CA THR A 27 -15.39 5.01 13.55
C THR A 27 -14.92 3.57 13.73
N ILE A 28 -15.86 2.63 13.69
CA ILE A 28 -15.55 1.18 13.73
C ILE A 28 -15.41 0.71 12.29
N ILE A 29 -14.20 0.32 11.90
CA ILE A 29 -13.92 -0.26 10.59
C ILE A 29 -14.53 -1.66 10.50
N THR A 30 -14.36 -2.43 11.57
CA THR A 30 -15.01 -3.74 11.74
C THR A 30 -15.05 -4.14 13.21
N ASP A 31 -16.07 -4.91 13.58
CA ASP A 31 -16.26 -5.53 14.90
C ASP A 31 -16.34 -7.08 14.82
N THR A 32 -15.91 -7.65 13.70
CA THR A 32 -15.95 -9.10 13.45
C THR A 32 -14.57 -9.76 13.50
N LEU A 33 -13.51 -9.01 13.80
CA LEU A 33 -12.13 -9.50 13.82
C LEU A 33 -11.85 -10.29 15.08
N THR A 34 -12.05 -11.61 15.03
CA THR A 34 -11.77 -12.46 16.20
C THR A 34 -10.27 -12.49 16.49
N GLY A 35 -9.87 -11.78 17.55
CA GLY A 35 -8.49 -11.74 18.01
C GLY A 35 -7.59 -10.77 17.25
N ALA A 36 -8.07 -9.59 16.88
CA ALA A 36 -7.22 -8.54 16.32
C ALA A 36 -5.97 -8.29 17.20
N LYS A 37 -4.79 -8.32 16.59
CA LYS A 37 -3.49 -8.07 17.21
C LYS A 37 -2.87 -6.81 16.61
N LYS A 38 -1.78 -6.92 15.86
CA LYS A 38 -1.12 -5.76 15.24
C LYS A 38 -1.81 -5.33 13.96
N HIS A 39 -1.74 -4.03 13.69
CA HIS A 39 -2.11 -3.45 12.40
C HIS A 39 -0.97 -2.58 11.84
N ALA A 40 -1.02 -2.35 10.53
CA ALA A 40 -0.15 -1.42 9.81
C ALA A 40 -1.02 -0.53 8.92
N VAL A 41 -0.67 0.74 8.80
CA VAL A 41 -1.36 1.75 7.99
C VAL A 41 -0.45 2.14 6.84
N VAL A 42 -0.90 1.95 5.61
CA VAL A 42 -0.08 2.08 4.39
C VAL A 42 -0.98 2.10 3.16
N ASP A 43 -0.62 2.87 2.15
CA ASP A 43 -1.28 2.85 0.84
C ASP A 43 -0.81 1.59 0.06
N LEU A 44 -1.66 0.56 -0.08
CA LEU A 44 -1.28 -0.73 -0.69
C LEU A 44 -1.48 -0.74 -2.20
N ASP A 45 -2.41 0.07 -2.74
CA ASP A 45 -2.70 0.14 -4.17
C ASP A 45 -2.20 1.41 -4.87
N ASN A 46 -1.50 2.28 -4.12
CA ASN A 46 -0.94 3.55 -4.56
C ASN A 46 -1.99 4.55 -5.04
N ASP A 47 -3.20 4.53 -4.47
CA ASP A 47 -4.28 5.46 -4.81
C ASP A 47 -4.23 6.79 -4.03
N GLY A 48 -3.37 6.86 -3.02
CA GLY A 48 -3.15 8.02 -2.15
C GLY A 48 -3.95 8.00 -0.85
N ASP A 49 -4.83 7.02 -0.64
CA ASP A 49 -5.57 6.81 0.59
C ASP A 49 -4.90 5.72 1.44
N TYR A 50 -4.88 5.90 2.77
CA TYR A 50 -4.29 4.89 3.65
C TYR A 50 -5.19 3.66 3.79
N ASP A 51 -4.63 2.48 3.47
CA ASP A 51 -5.20 1.17 3.78
C ASP A 51 -4.71 0.64 5.12
N ILE A 52 -5.32 -0.45 5.57
CA ILE A 52 -4.94 -1.11 6.82
C ILE A 52 -4.72 -2.61 6.62
N VAL A 53 -3.60 -3.13 7.12
CA VAL A 53 -3.35 -4.56 7.25
C VAL A 53 -3.48 -4.96 8.71
N VAL A 54 -4.13 -6.09 9.01
CA VAL A 54 -4.31 -6.58 10.38
C VAL A 54 -3.96 -8.06 10.51
N THR A 55 -3.25 -8.40 11.59
CA THR A 55 -3.04 -9.79 12.01
C THR A 55 -4.08 -10.22 13.04
N LEU A 56 -4.54 -11.48 12.91
CA LEU A 56 -5.61 -12.04 13.72
C LEU A 56 -5.15 -13.30 14.44
N ASN A 57 -5.24 -13.27 15.77
CA ASN A 57 -4.94 -14.39 16.66
C ASN A 57 -5.93 -14.45 17.83
N PRO A 58 -6.92 -15.35 17.77
CA PRO A 58 -7.95 -15.47 18.80
C PRO A 58 -7.49 -16.12 20.12
N GLU A 59 -6.24 -16.60 20.20
CA GLU A 59 -5.66 -17.37 21.33
C GLU A 59 -6.44 -18.65 21.74
N GLY A 60 -5.73 -19.69 22.19
CA GLY A 60 -6.33 -20.96 22.66
C GLY A 60 -6.70 -21.97 21.55
N ALA A 61 -7.66 -22.88 21.83
CA ALA A 61 -7.98 -24.08 21.03
C ALA A 61 -8.55 -23.84 19.61
N GLY A 62 -8.53 -22.60 19.13
CA GLY A 62 -8.93 -22.19 17.78
C GLY A 62 -7.86 -21.45 16.98
N ALA A 63 -6.63 -21.35 17.49
CA ALA A 63 -5.52 -20.70 16.77
C ALA A 63 -5.02 -21.51 15.56
N GLU A 64 -5.28 -22.82 15.52
CA GLU A 64 -4.95 -23.74 14.42
C GLU A 64 -6.16 -24.08 13.53
N ASP A 65 -7.25 -23.29 13.60
CA ASP A 65 -8.45 -23.53 12.80
C ASP A 65 -8.23 -23.08 11.34
N PRO A 66 -8.17 -24.01 10.36
CA PRO A 66 -7.87 -23.68 8.97
C PRO A 66 -8.99 -22.94 8.24
N SER A 67 -10.14 -22.72 8.89
CA SER A 67 -11.24 -21.93 8.34
C SER A 67 -11.18 -20.45 8.72
N ARG A 68 -10.17 -20.03 9.49
CA ARG A 68 -10.03 -18.67 9.98
C ARG A 68 -8.97 -17.91 9.19
N VAL A 69 -9.30 -16.67 8.86
CA VAL A 69 -8.34 -15.71 8.34
C VAL A 69 -7.41 -15.26 9.46
N ASN A 70 -6.11 -15.20 9.15
CA ASN A 70 -5.06 -14.80 10.08
C ASN A 70 -4.41 -13.46 9.67
N VAL A 71 -4.56 -13.06 8.41
CA VAL A 71 -4.13 -11.77 7.88
C VAL A 71 -5.22 -11.24 6.96
N THR A 72 -5.67 -10.01 7.20
CA THR A 72 -6.72 -9.34 6.41
C THR A 72 -6.26 -7.92 6.10
N THR A 73 -6.50 -7.46 4.87
CA THR A 73 -6.35 -6.05 4.47
C THR A 73 -7.71 -5.37 4.43
N PHE A 74 -7.73 -4.06 4.60
CA PHE A 74 -8.90 -3.19 4.54
C PHE A 74 -8.57 -2.07 3.56
N ILE A 75 -9.05 -2.20 2.33
CA ILE A 75 -8.76 -1.25 1.25
C ILE A 75 -9.71 -0.05 1.36
N ASN A 76 -9.15 1.16 1.50
CA ASN A 76 -9.85 2.43 1.58
C ASN A 76 -9.82 3.12 0.21
N ASN A 77 -10.99 3.43 -0.37
CA ASN A 77 -11.07 4.11 -1.69
C ASN A 77 -11.54 5.57 -1.54
N GLY A 78 -11.03 6.28 -0.53
CA GLY A 78 -11.18 7.74 -0.39
C GLY A 78 -12.52 8.27 0.11
N ASN A 79 -13.24 7.48 0.93
CA ASN A 79 -14.48 7.94 1.60
C ASN A 79 -14.67 7.31 2.99
N GLU A 80 -13.59 6.90 3.67
CA GLU A 80 -13.64 6.16 4.95
C GLU A 80 -14.42 4.83 4.84
N VAL A 81 -14.55 4.28 3.61
CA VAL A 81 -15.21 3.00 3.35
C VAL A 81 -14.14 1.96 3.08
N PHE A 82 -14.03 1.01 4.00
CA PHE A 82 -13.05 -0.05 3.96
C PHE A 82 -13.62 -1.34 3.40
N THR A 83 -12.95 -1.91 2.40
CA THR A 83 -13.26 -3.22 1.84
C THR A 83 -12.30 -4.25 2.41
N ALA A 84 -12.82 -5.20 3.20
CA ALA A 84 -12.00 -6.27 3.76
C ALA A 84 -11.62 -7.31 2.70
N VAL A 85 -10.34 -7.69 2.64
CA VAL A 85 -9.81 -8.73 1.76
C VAL A 85 -8.95 -9.70 2.58
N ASP A 86 -9.32 -10.97 2.56
CA ASP A 86 -8.60 -12.01 3.29
C ASP A 86 -7.29 -12.35 2.54
N VAL A 87 -6.16 -12.17 3.21
CA VAL A 87 -4.82 -12.43 2.64
C VAL A 87 -4.41 -13.88 2.88
N ASP A 88 -4.63 -14.41 4.09
CA ASP A 88 -4.15 -15.75 4.45
C ASP A 88 -4.94 -16.45 5.55
N PHE A 89 -5.08 -17.77 5.42
CA PHE A 89 -5.79 -18.66 6.34
C PHE A 89 -4.86 -19.65 7.09
N GLU A 90 -3.56 -19.64 6.81
CA GLU A 90 -2.61 -20.66 7.27
C GLU A 90 -1.48 -20.10 8.16
N MET A 91 -1.44 -18.78 8.42
CA MET A 91 -0.58 -18.09 9.37
C MET A 91 -1.15 -18.21 10.79
N PHE A 92 -1.29 -19.45 11.25
CA PHE A 92 -1.84 -19.77 12.56
C PHE A 92 -1.16 -18.98 13.68
N GLY A 93 -1.99 -18.23 14.40
CA GLY A 93 -1.54 -17.38 15.50
C GLY A 93 -0.70 -16.19 15.05
N ALA A 94 -1.03 -15.55 13.93
CA ALA A 94 -0.34 -14.36 13.44
C ALA A 94 -0.18 -13.28 14.53
N ARG A 95 1.01 -12.69 14.64
CA ARG A 95 1.32 -11.69 15.67
C ARG A 95 2.13 -10.52 15.12
N GLY A 96 3.37 -10.79 14.70
CA GLY A 96 4.23 -9.79 14.07
C GLY A 96 3.66 -9.38 12.72
N LEU A 97 3.78 -8.10 12.39
CA LEU A 97 3.34 -7.52 11.12
C LEU A 97 4.29 -6.40 10.73
N ALA A 98 4.71 -6.42 9.47
CA ALA A 98 5.42 -5.31 8.84
C ALA A 98 4.97 -5.21 7.37
N VAL A 99 5.15 -4.03 6.79
CA VAL A 99 4.82 -3.77 5.38
C VAL A 99 5.99 -3.00 4.74
N GLY A 100 6.34 -3.36 3.51
CA GLY A 100 7.38 -2.68 2.73
C GLY A 100 7.56 -3.31 1.36
N ASP A 101 8.07 -2.56 0.39
CA ASP A 101 8.34 -3.05 -0.97
C ASP A 101 9.59 -3.97 -0.97
N LEU A 102 9.38 -5.28 -0.84
CA LEU A 102 10.47 -6.26 -0.71
C LEU A 102 11.03 -6.68 -2.07
N ASN A 103 10.25 -6.54 -3.14
CA ASN A 103 10.61 -6.97 -4.49
C ASN A 103 11.05 -5.80 -5.42
N GLY A 104 10.95 -4.56 -4.93
CA GLY A 104 11.35 -3.33 -5.60
C GLY A 104 10.42 -2.90 -6.73
N ASP A 105 9.14 -3.29 -6.68
CA ASP A 105 8.16 -3.00 -7.74
C ASP A 105 7.30 -1.75 -7.52
N GLY A 106 7.48 -1.08 -6.38
CA GLY A 106 6.77 0.13 -5.98
C GLY A 106 5.46 -0.12 -5.24
N TYR A 107 5.06 -1.38 -5.00
CA TYR A 107 3.88 -1.72 -4.24
C TYR A 107 4.28 -2.39 -2.91
N PRO A 108 3.74 -1.95 -1.76
CA PRO A 108 4.14 -2.53 -0.49
C PRO A 108 3.69 -3.99 -0.35
N ASP A 109 4.61 -4.85 0.10
CA ASP A 109 4.37 -6.26 0.43
C ASP A 109 4.12 -6.44 1.92
N ILE A 110 3.38 -7.49 2.30
CA ILE A 110 3.07 -7.78 3.69
C ILE A 110 4.02 -8.85 4.24
N VAL A 111 4.52 -8.67 5.46
CA VAL A 111 5.27 -9.70 6.19
C VAL A 111 4.56 -10.03 7.50
N ALA A 112 4.27 -11.32 7.72
CA ALA A 112 3.58 -11.77 8.91
C ALA A 112 4.38 -12.79 9.72
N GLY A 113 4.42 -12.56 11.03
CA GLY A 113 4.88 -13.48 12.04
C GLY A 113 3.81 -14.52 12.36
N ASN A 114 4.17 -15.54 13.11
CA ASN A 114 3.29 -16.67 13.40
C ASN A 114 3.57 -17.24 14.79
N ALA A 115 2.57 -17.79 15.47
CA ALA A 115 2.74 -18.40 16.79
C ALA A 115 2.35 -19.89 16.84
N ALA A 116 1.98 -20.47 15.70
CA ALA A 116 1.65 -21.89 15.56
C ALA A 116 1.95 -22.45 14.15
N SER A 117 2.47 -21.63 13.22
CA SER A 117 2.89 -22.09 11.91
C SER A 117 4.36 -22.51 11.90
N THR A 118 4.82 -23.02 10.76
CA THR A 118 6.19 -23.55 10.66
C THR A 118 7.22 -22.49 10.28
N SER A 119 6.82 -21.29 9.85
CA SER A 119 7.71 -20.25 9.34
C SER A 119 6.96 -18.92 9.23
N PRO A 120 7.63 -17.77 9.47
CA PRO A 120 7.12 -16.48 9.00
C PRO A 120 7.08 -16.48 7.47
N ALA A 121 6.24 -15.60 6.92
CA ALA A 121 6.00 -15.50 5.49
C ALA A 121 5.85 -14.04 5.08
N TRP A 122 6.17 -13.77 3.82
CA TRP A 122 5.78 -12.55 3.15
C TRP A 122 4.77 -12.84 2.04
N PHE A 123 3.96 -11.84 1.71
CA PHE A 123 2.87 -11.91 0.75
C PHE A 123 3.13 -10.82 -0.29
N GLU A 124 3.41 -11.27 -1.50
CA GLU A 124 3.70 -10.37 -2.62
C GLU A 124 2.41 -9.70 -3.10
N ASN A 125 2.45 -8.37 -3.17
CA ASN A 125 1.39 -7.56 -3.76
C ASN A 125 1.48 -7.65 -5.29
N ASP A 126 0.40 -8.06 -5.95
CA ASP A 126 0.37 -8.17 -7.42
C ASP A 126 -0.14 -6.90 -8.11
N GLN A 127 -0.09 -5.77 -7.39
CA GLN A 127 -0.57 -4.44 -7.79
C GLN A 127 -2.09 -4.34 -7.77
N THR A 128 -2.78 -5.37 -7.29
CA THR A 128 -4.24 -5.40 -7.13
C THR A 128 -4.63 -5.96 -5.76
N PRO A 129 -4.19 -5.35 -4.64
CA PRO A 129 -4.35 -5.91 -3.29
C PRO A 129 -5.82 -6.15 -2.89
N GLY A 130 -6.76 -5.48 -3.57
CA GLY A 130 -8.21 -5.61 -3.39
C GLY A 130 -8.84 -6.90 -3.95
N ASP A 131 -8.15 -7.70 -4.75
CA ASP A 131 -8.72 -8.89 -5.40
C ASP A 131 -8.44 -10.23 -4.68
N GLY A 132 -7.57 -10.20 -3.67
CA GLY A 132 -7.12 -11.37 -2.90
C GLY A 132 -6.00 -12.18 -3.58
N GLY A 133 -5.30 -11.62 -4.56
CA GLY A 133 -4.27 -12.24 -5.40
C GLY A 133 -2.89 -12.46 -4.75
N TRP A 134 -2.75 -12.18 -3.46
CA TRP A 134 -1.50 -12.24 -2.69
C TRP A 134 -0.72 -13.55 -2.87
N VAL A 135 0.56 -13.45 -3.26
CA VAL A 135 1.43 -14.63 -3.40
C VAL A 135 2.23 -14.86 -2.12
N LYS A 136 1.81 -15.85 -1.34
CA LYS A 136 2.50 -16.27 -0.11
C LYS A 136 3.86 -16.92 -0.38
N ARG A 137 4.90 -16.45 0.31
CA ARG A 137 6.28 -16.92 0.22
C ARG A 137 6.87 -17.10 1.62
N LEU A 138 7.31 -18.32 1.93
CA LEU A 138 7.88 -18.66 3.24
C LEU A 138 9.34 -18.21 3.32
N LEU A 139 9.72 -17.57 4.43
CA LEU A 139 11.11 -17.16 4.70
C LEU A 139 12.01 -18.33 5.17
N GLY A 140 11.40 -19.41 5.66
CA GLY A 140 12.07 -20.57 6.22
C GLY A 140 12.33 -20.45 7.72
N GLY A 141 12.66 -21.59 8.36
CA GLY A 141 12.89 -21.67 9.81
C GLY A 141 11.84 -22.53 10.52
N TYR A 142 11.91 -23.85 10.32
CA TYR A 142 10.87 -24.80 10.72
C TYR A 142 10.62 -24.85 12.24
N GLY A 143 9.43 -24.42 12.67
CA GLY A 143 8.77 -24.87 13.92
C GLY A 143 8.87 -23.98 15.16
N PHE A 144 8.81 -22.65 15.00
CA PHE A 144 8.93 -21.69 16.11
C PHE A 144 8.03 -20.48 15.93
N ASN A 145 7.77 -19.77 17.03
CA ASN A 145 6.91 -18.60 17.03
C ASN A 145 7.74 -17.36 16.70
N THR A 146 7.31 -16.63 15.68
CA THR A 146 7.77 -15.28 15.35
C THR A 146 6.79 -14.28 15.92
N TYR A 147 7.16 -13.62 17.02
CA TYR A 147 6.29 -12.71 17.76
C TYR A 147 6.30 -11.29 17.19
N GLU A 148 7.44 -10.86 16.67
CA GLU A 148 7.66 -9.51 16.15
C GLU A 148 8.36 -9.59 14.79
N ILE A 149 8.00 -8.68 13.88
CA ILE A 149 8.64 -8.51 12.58
C ILE A 149 8.82 -7.02 12.30
N GLN A 150 9.96 -6.65 11.70
CA GLN A 150 10.23 -5.32 11.16
C GLN A 150 10.87 -5.45 9.78
N VAL A 151 10.75 -4.41 8.96
CA VAL A 151 11.45 -4.30 7.67
C VAL A 151 12.29 -3.03 7.62
N LYS A 152 13.54 -3.16 7.17
CA LYS A 152 14.50 -2.04 6.99
C LYS A 152 15.63 -2.55 6.11
N ASP A 153 16.30 -1.69 5.38
CA ASP A 153 17.53 -2.03 4.62
C ASP A 153 18.71 -2.08 5.59
N LEU A 154 19.02 -3.26 6.14
CA LEU A 154 19.96 -3.41 7.27
C LEU A 154 21.42 -3.33 6.86
N ASP A 155 21.75 -3.70 5.63
CA ASP A 155 23.12 -3.66 5.13
C ASP A 155 23.38 -2.52 4.12
N GLN A 156 22.38 -1.65 3.94
CA GLN A 156 22.42 -0.43 3.14
C GLN A 156 22.71 -0.69 1.66
N ASP A 157 22.20 -1.81 1.15
CA ASP A 157 22.34 -2.17 -0.27
C ASP A 157 21.19 -1.66 -1.15
N GLY A 158 20.15 -1.09 -0.52
CA GLY A 158 18.97 -0.51 -1.15
C GLY A 158 17.77 -1.46 -1.20
N ASP A 159 17.91 -2.71 -0.76
CA ASP A 159 16.84 -3.69 -0.70
C ASP A 159 16.34 -3.84 0.75
N LEU A 160 15.02 -3.87 0.95
CA LEU A 160 14.47 -4.05 2.29
C LEU A 160 14.72 -5.47 2.81
N ASP A 161 15.30 -5.58 4.00
CA ASP A 161 15.48 -6.80 4.76
C ASP A 161 14.36 -7.00 5.78
N ILE A 162 14.29 -8.21 6.33
CA ILE A 162 13.30 -8.57 7.35
C ILE A 162 14.03 -8.94 8.65
N ILE A 163 13.67 -8.31 9.77
CA ILE A 163 14.09 -8.76 11.12
C ILE A 163 12.93 -9.51 11.77
N ASP A 164 13.26 -10.61 12.46
CA ASP A 164 12.28 -11.38 13.21
C ASP A 164 12.73 -11.69 14.64
N GLY A 165 11.73 -11.74 15.52
CA GLY A 165 11.86 -12.14 16.91
C GLY A 165 11.28 -13.53 17.14
N MET A 166 12.14 -14.51 17.43
CA MET A 166 11.78 -15.92 17.51
C MET A 166 11.84 -16.47 18.95
N GLY A 167 10.78 -17.17 19.39
CA GLY A 167 10.74 -17.90 20.68
C GLY A 167 9.83 -19.13 20.72
N ASP A 168 9.94 -19.98 21.75
CA ASP A 168 9.06 -21.14 22.02
C ASP A 168 8.10 -20.86 23.19
N ASP A 169 6.80 -20.72 22.91
CA ASP A 169 5.77 -20.81 23.96
C ASP A 169 5.58 -22.29 24.34
N ALA A 170 6.42 -22.75 25.27
CA ALA A 170 6.08 -23.84 26.19
C ALA A 170 5.91 -25.27 25.62
N SER A 171 6.69 -25.72 24.62
CA SER A 171 6.60 -27.12 24.16
C SER A 171 7.88 -27.96 24.22
N GLY A 172 8.85 -27.63 25.09
CA GLY A 172 9.88 -28.57 25.56
C GLY A 172 10.72 -29.24 24.45
N GLY A 173 10.80 -28.63 23.27
CA GLY A 173 11.54 -29.12 22.11
C GLY A 173 13.02 -28.76 22.23
N THR A 174 13.90 -29.76 22.09
CA THR A 174 15.34 -29.64 22.41
C THR A 174 16.22 -29.14 21.25
N LEU A 175 15.76 -28.26 20.33
CA LEU A 175 16.51 -28.09 19.06
C LEU A 175 16.85 -26.71 18.49
N VAL A 176 16.38 -25.55 18.98
CA VAL A 176 17.01 -24.24 18.66
C VAL A 176 16.77 -23.27 19.83
N THR A 177 17.73 -22.39 20.13
CA THR A 177 17.59 -21.34 21.14
C THR A 177 16.83 -20.14 20.55
N ASP A 178 15.90 -19.56 21.29
CA ASP A 178 15.25 -18.27 20.99
C ASP A 178 16.28 -17.23 20.48
N SER A 179 15.89 -16.45 19.49
CA SER A 179 16.84 -15.57 18.80
C SER A 179 16.21 -14.36 18.12
N LEU A 180 17.04 -13.34 17.94
CA LEU A 180 16.86 -12.26 16.98
C LEU A 180 17.62 -12.62 15.71
N ARG A 181 16.94 -12.53 14.57
CA ARG A 181 17.52 -12.83 13.26
C ARG A 181 17.14 -11.75 12.28
N TRP A 182 17.98 -11.58 11.28
CA TRP A 182 17.60 -10.85 10.09
C TRP A 182 17.72 -11.74 8.85
N PHE A 183 16.92 -11.43 7.86
CA PHE A 183 16.81 -12.13 6.60
C PHE A 183 17.29 -11.16 5.54
N GLU A 184 18.54 -11.34 5.13
CA GLU A 184 19.20 -10.54 4.10
C GLU A 184 18.51 -10.79 2.76
N ASN A 185 17.89 -9.75 2.21
CA ASN A 185 17.40 -9.67 0.85
C ASN A 185 18.60 -9.64 -0.10
N ASN A 186 18.43 -10.12 -1.32
CA ASN A 186 19.52 -10.22 -2.28
C ASN A 186 19.25 -9.44 -3.57
N GLY A 187 18.25 -8.54 -3.53
CA GLY A 187 17.80 -7.72 -4.67
C GLY A 187 17.30 -8.50 -5.87
N ALA A 188 17.00 -9.79 -5.70
CA ALA A 188 16.40 -10.57 -6.77
C ALA A 188 14.90 -10.24 -6.85
N ASN A 189 14.31 -10.43 -8.03
CA ASN A 189 12.85 -10.42 -8.18
C ASN A 189 12.38 -11.81 -8.67
N PRO A 190 11.63 -12.58 -7.85
CA PRO A 190 11.31 -12.29 -6.45
C PRO A 190 12.55 -12.43 -5.54
N PRO A 191 12.57 -11.73 -4.39
CA PRO A 191 13.70 -11.72 -3.46
C PRO A 191 13.93 -13.10 -2.84
N ALA A 192 15.20 -13.41 -2.59
CA ALA A 192 15.62 -14.63 -1.92
C ALA A 192 16.36 -14.28 -0.64
N PHE A 193 15.74 -14.62 0.49
CA PHE A 193 16.24 -14.26 1.80
C PHE A 193 17.28 -15.24 2.36
N THR A 194 18.32 -14.71 3.00
CA THR A 194 19.31 -15.48 3.75
C THR A 194 19.24 -15.13 5.23
N ALA A 195 18.77 -16.08 6.06
CA ALA A 195 18.69 -15.89 7.49
C ALA A 195 20.09 -15.81 8.16
N ARG A 196 20.27 -14.79 8.99
CA ARG A 196 21.48 -14.48 9.75
C ARG A 196 21.12 -14.22 11.20
N LEU A 197 21.94 -14.73 12.12
CA LEU A 197 21.74 -14.55 13.55
C LEU A 197 22.27 -13.17 13.98
N ILE A 198 21.44 -12.41 14.70
CA ILE A 198 21.87 -11.20 15.41
C ILE A 198 22.34 -11.62 16.80
N ALA A 199 21.43 -12.23 17.57
CA ALA A 199 21.70 -12.66 18.94
C ALA A 199 20.80 -13.81 19.37
N THR A 200 21.29 -14.61 20.31
CA THR A 200 20.44 -15.49 21.11
C THR A 200 19.76 -14.66 22.19
N TYR A 201 18.44 -14.54 22.13
CA TYR A 201 17.65 -13.68 23.00
C TYR A 201 16.28 -14.29 23.19
N SER A 202 15.83 -14.43 24.44
CA SER A 202 14.66 -15.24 24.75
C SER A 202 13.38 -14.48 24.43
N THR A 203 12.51 -15.12 23.67
CA THR A 203 11.17 -14.64 23.30
C THR A 203 11.06 -13.12 23.03
N PRO A 204 11.80 -12.57 22.06
CA PRO A 204 11.66 -11.17 21.66
C PRO A 204 10.23 -10.88 21.17
N ILE A 205 9.57 -9.90 21.79
CA ILE A 205 8.17 -9.52 21.51
C ILE A 205 8.01 -8.08 21.00
N ALA A 206 9.10 -7.32 20.98
CA ALA A 206 9.18 -5.99 20.41
C ALA A 206 10.59 -5.78 19.87
N ILE A 207 10.72 -5.15 18.71
CA ILE A 207 11.98 -4.94 17.96
C ILE A 207 11.90 -3.56 17.31
N PHE A 208 12.96 -2.77 17.44
CA PHE A 208 13.13 -1.47 16.78
C PHE A 208 14.49 -1.38 16.12
N ILE A 209 14.53 -0.67 14.99
CA ILE A 209 15.70 -0.56 14.12
C ILE A 209 15.97 0.91 13.83
N GLU A 210 16.94 1.48 14.53
CA GLU A 210 17.40 2.85 14.34
C GLU A 210 18.91 2.93 14.58
N ASP A 211 19.53 4.04 14.21
CA ASP A 211 20.93 4.33 14.53
C ASP A 211 20.99 4.95 15.93
N PHE A 212 21.35 4.16 16.95
CA PHE A 212 21.33 4.61 18.35
C PHE A 212 22.67 5.19 18.80
N ASP A 213 23.78 4.94 18.10
CA ASP A 213 25.10 5.48 18.46
C ASP A 213 25.68 6.47 17.44
N GLY A 214 24.87 6.85 16.45
CA GLY A 214 25.17 7.90 15.48
C GLY A 214 26.27 7.50 14.49
N ASP A 215 26.55 6.20 14.35
CA ASP A 215 27.59 5.68 13.47
C ASP A 215 27.10 5.43 12.04
N ASN A 216 25.80 5.65 11.81
CA ASN A 216 25.10 5.50 10.54
C ASN A 216 25.06 4.04 10.05
N ASP A 217 25.22 3.06 10.93
CA ASP A 217 24.79 1.67 10.75
C ASP A 217 23.44 1.47 11.47
N TRP A 218 22.62 0.49 11.04
CA TRP A 218 21.32 0.25 11.67
C TRP A 218 21.47 -0.69 12.86
N ASP A 219 21.11 -0.20 14.04
CA ASP A 219 21.16 -0.97 15.27
C ASP A 219 19.82 -1.63 15.61
N VAL A 220 19.83 -2.55 16.57
CA VAL A 220 18.63 -3.26 17.00
C VAL A 220 18.43 -3.14 18.50
N VAL A 221 17.23 -2.73 18.89
CA VAL A 221 16.73 -2.83 20.27
C VAL A 221 15.62 -3.86 20.30
N ALA A 222 15.62 -4.74 21.31
CA ALA A 222 14.53 -5.70 21.50
C ALA A 222 14.13 -5.90 22.97
N GLY A 223 12.84 -6.07 23.19
CA GLY A 223 12.24 -6.41 24.48
C GLY A 223 11.86 -7.88 24.58
N GLN A 224 12.10 -8.48 25.73
CA GLN A 224 11.79 -9.89 26.00
C GLN A 224 10.39 -10.07 26.63
N TRP A 225 9.73 -11.17 26.27
CA TRP A 225 8.48 -11.59 26.90
C TRP A 225 8.69 -12.06 28.34
N VAL A 226 7.77 -11.66 29.22
CA VAL A 226 7.76 -12.07 30.63
C VAL A 226 6.59 -13.00 30.91
N ASN A 227 6.87 -14.13 31.56
CA ASN A 227 5.82 -15.03 32.03
C ASN A 227 4.97 -14.35 33.11
N LEU A 228 3.69 -14.15 32.81
CA LEU A 228 2.72 -13.43 33.65
C LEU A 228 2.55 -13.98 35.07
N ASN A 229 2.95 -15.24 35.30
CA ASN A 229 2.85 -15.95 36.57
C ASN A 229 4.20 -16.22 37.23
N ALA A 230 5.32 -15.87 36.59
CA ALA A 230 6.65 -16.06 37.15
C ALA A 230 7.01 -14.90 38.09
N THR A 231 7.83 -15.18 39.10
CA THR A 231 8.50 -14.10 39.83
C THR A 231 9.44 -13.39 38.87
N PRO A 232 9.52 -12.05 38.92
CA PRO A 232 10.44 -11.27 38.11
C PRO A 232 11.82 -11.89 38.07
N SER A 233 12.34 -12.06 36.86
CA SER A 233 13.61 -12.71 36.63
C SER A 233 14.66 -11.69 36.21
N THR A 234 15.94 -12.06 36.27
CA THR A 234 17.00 -11.20 35.74
C THR A 234 16.99 -11.09 34.21
N ASP A 235 16.13 -11.86 33.54
CA ASP A 235 15.99 -11.93 32.08
C ASP A 235 14.82 -11.08 31.55
N ASP A 236 14.15 -10.27 32.39
CA ASP A 236 13.03 -9.42 31.98
C ASP A 236 13.53 -8.08 31.43
N ASP A 237 14.41 -8.10 30.43
CA ASP A 237 15.17 -6.93 30.01
C ASP A 237 14.89 -6.41 28.60
N VAL A 238 15.44 -5.23 28.33
CA VAL A 238 15.52 -4.59 27.01
C VAL A 238 16.97 -4.47 26.68
N ARG A 239 17.36 -4.90 25.49
CA ARG A 239 18.75 -4.96 25.07
C ARG A 239 18.94 -4.25 23.74
N TRP A 240 20.10 -3.64 23.61
CA TRP A 240 20.58 -3.00 22.40
C TRP A 240 21.78 -3.77 21.84
N TRP A 241 21.76 -3.97 20.52
CA TRP A 241 22.84 -4.54 19.74
C TRP A 241 23.26 -3.56 18.65
N ALA A 242 24.52 -3.14 18.71
CA ALA A 242 25.09 -2.30 17.68
C ALA A 242 25.50 -3.15 16.48
N GLN A 243 25.20 -2.68 15.26
CA GLN A 243 25.76 -3.23 14.04
C GLN A 243 27.16 -2.63 13.84
N ASN A 244 28.12 -3.47 13.48
CA ASN A 244 29.51 -3.03 13.28
C ASN A 244 30.08 -3.82 12.09
N ALA A 245 29.99 -3.25 10.88
CA ALA A 245 30.51 -3.83 9.64
C ALA A 245 30.08 -5.31 9.42
N GLY A 246 28.80 -5.60 9.64
CA GLY A 246 28.19 -6.93 9.47
C GLY A 246 28.37 -7.89 10.66
N SER A 247 28.86 -7.39 11.81
CA SER A 247 28.88 -8.11 13.08
C SER A 247 28.03 -7.40 14.13
N TRP A 248 27.42 -8.16 15.05
CA TRP A 248 26.55 -7.62 16.09
C TRP A 248 27.23 -7.70 17.46
N THR A 249 27.24 -6.59 18.18
CA THR A 249 27.77 -6.52 19.55
C THR A 249 26.69 -6.05 20.49
N GLN A 250 26.39 -6.82 21.54
CA GLN A 250 25.51 -6.34 22.60
C GLN A 250 26.25 -5.27 23.41
N GLN A 251 25.62 -4.11 23.59
CA GLN A 251 26.26 -2.95 24.21
C GLN A 251 25.73 -2.70 25.63
N GLN A 252 24.42 -2.45 25.78
CA GLN A 252 23.79 -2.10 27.06
C GLN A 252 22.48 -2.88 27.30
N ILE A 253 22.17 -3.07 28.58
CA ILE A 253 20.84 -3.50 29.05
C ILE A 253 20.12 -2.22 29.53
N ILE A 254 19.02 -1.86 28.87
CA ILE A 254 18.36 -0.55 29.04
C ILE A 254 17.52 -0.49 30.32
N GLU A 255 16.90 -1.59 30.77
CA GLU A 255 16.47 -1.85 32.15
C GLU A 255 15.82 -3.26 32.22
N GLN A 256 15.56 -3.78 33.42
CA GLN A 256 14.62 -4.89 33.69
C GLN A 256 13.15 -4.42 33.66
N THR A 257 12.69 -3.89 32.52
CA THR A 257 11.28 -3.53 32.35
C THR A 257 10.45 -4.76 32.04
N TYR A 258 9.75 -5.20 33.08
CA TYR A 258 8.80 -6.30 33.17
C TYR A 258 7.80 -6.42 31.98
N GLY A 259 8.28 -6.96 30.86
CA GLY A 259 7.49 -7.34 29.69
C GLY A 259 7.08 -6.13 28.86
N ALA A 260 8.02 -5.57 28.12
CA ALA A 260 7.69 -4.49 27.21
C ALA A 260 7.09 -5.03 25.91
N ASN A 261 5.79 -4.80 25.73
CA ASN A 261 5.03 -5.28 24.58
C ASN A 261 5.09 -4.32 23.37
N GLY A 262 5.40 -3.04 23.62
CA GLY A 262 5.55 -2.02 22.60
C GLY A 262 6.58 -0.98 23.02
N PHE A 263 7.35 -0.48 22.06
CA PHE A 263 8.24 0.66 22.21
C PHE A 263 8.04 1.62 21.04
N HIS A 264 8.68 2.76 21.10
CA HIS A 264 8.93 3.60 19.95
C HIS A 264 10.32 4.22 20.12
N ALA A 265 11.14 4.14 19.08
CA ALA A 265 12.46 4.76 19.04
C ALA A 265 12.35 6.08 18.28
N VAL A 266 12.60 7.21 18.95
CA VAL A 266 12.43 8.56 18.38
C VAL A 266 13.17 9.58 19.23
N ASP A 267 13.61 10.67 18.62
CA ASP A 267 14.16 11.84 19.32
C ASP A 267 13.03 12.61 20.05
N LEU A 268 12.75 12.23 21.30
CA LEU A 268 11.64 12.79 22.07
C LEU A 268 11.96 14.17 22.65
N ASP A 269 13.21 14.39 23.07
CA ASP A 269 13.64 15.64 23.70
C ASP A 269 14.27 16.66 22.74
N ARG A 270 14.33 16.32 21.45
CA ARG A 270 14.77 17.17 20.34
C ARG A 270 16.24 17.53 20.41
N ASP A 271 17.06 16.63 20.96
CA ASP A 271 18.51 16.78 20.99
C ASP A 271 19.23 16.14 19.80
N ASN A 272 18.46 15.53 18.88
CA ASN A 272 18.90 14.82 17.68
C ASN A 272 19.50 13.44 17.95
N ASP A 273 19.30 12.88 19.15
CA ASP A 273 19.66 11.52 19.51
C ASP A 273 18.38 10.66 19.64
N ILE A 274 18.42 9.42 19.13
CA ILE A 274 17.23 8.56 19.16
C ILE A 274 17.03 7.99 20.57
N ASP A 275 15.93 8.37 21.22
CA ASP A 275 15.50 7.87 22.52
C ASP A 275 14.62 6.63 22.41
N ILE A 276 14.26 6.07 23.57
CA ILE A 276 13.28 4.98 23.66
C ILE A 276 12.12 5.38 24.58
N VAL A 277 10.90 5.26 24.08
CA VAL A 277 9.66 5.27 24.85
C VAL A 277 9.10 3.86 24.90
N GLY A 278 8.66 3.39 26.07
CA GLY A 278 8.25 2.00 26.28
C GLY A 278 6.99 1.80 27.09
N ALA A 279 6.22 0.76 26.70
CA ALA A 279 5.05 0.25 27.39
C ALA A 279 5.43 -0.82 28.42
N GLY A 280 5.42 -0.48 29.71
CA GLY A 280 5.71 -1.42 30.79
C GLY A 280 4.47 -2.24 31.18
N TYR A 281 4.27 -3.43 30.60
CA TYR A 281 3.06 -4.23 30.84
C TYR A 281 2.80 -4.56 32.31
N LYS A 282 3.77 -5.16 33.02
CA LYS A 282 3.62 -5.45 34.46
C LYS A 282 4.02 -4.27 35.34
N ALA A 283 4.86 -3.37 34.83
CA ALA A 283 5.21 -2.13 35.51
C ALA A 283 4.03 -1.15 35.58
N GLN A 284 3.03 -1.33 34.69
CA GLN A 284 1.84 -0.49 34.55
C GLN A 284 2.23 0.96 34.32
N SER A 285 3.17 1.17 33.40
CA SER A 285 3.79 2.46 33.16
C SER A 285 4.08 2.71 31.69
N ILE A 286 4.17 4.00 31.37
CA ILE A 286 4.83 4.51 30.18
C ILE A 286 6.13 5.13 30.66
N ASP A 287 7.22 4.68 30.08
CA ASP A 287 8.58 4.96 30.54
C ASP A 287 9.43 5.48 29.37
N TRP A 288 10.40 6.35 29.67
CA TRP A 288 11.32 6.94 28.70
C TRP A 288 12.77 6.81 29.15
N TRP A 289 13.65 6.55 28.20
CA TRP A 289 15.10 6.51 28.36
C TRP A 289 15.75 7.43 27.32
N ALA A 290 16.29 8.55 27.80
CA ALA A 290 17.08 9.45 26.98
C ALA A 290 18.38 8.76 26.53
N ASN A 291 18.74 8.91 25.27
CA ASN A 291 20.03 8.55 24.73
C ASN A 291 20.98 9.77 24.79
N ASP A 292 22.28 9.55 24.69
CA ASP A 292 23.29 10.64 24.65
C ASP A 292 24.01 10.73 23.30
N GLY A 293 23.42 10.09 22.28
CA GLY A 293 23.95 10.01 20.92
C GLY A 293 25.10 9.03 20.76
N THR A 294 25.48 8.29 21.81
CA THR A 294 26.54 7.27 21.75
C THR A 294 26.03 5.87 22.09
N GLY A 295 24.70 5.69 22.08
CA GLY A 295 24.01 4.49 22.51
C GLY A 295 24.05 4.26 24.03
N THR A 296 24.41 5.30 24.81
CA THR A 296 24.38 5.22 26.27
C THR A 296 23.05 5.78 26.78
N PHE A 297 22.14 4.88 27.11
CA PHE A 297 20.83 5.26 27.65
C PHE A 297 20.92 5.67 29.13
N GLY A 298 20.29 6.80 29.45
CA GLY A 298 20.16 7.37 30.77
C GLY A 298 19.27 6.56 31.71
N THR A 299 19.00 7.13 32.89
CA THR A 299 18.10 6.51 33.86
C THR A 299 16.65 6.65 33.42
N LYS A 300 15.85 5.58 33.58
CA LYS A 300 14.41 5.61 33.33
C LYS A 300 13.71 6.82 33.96
N THR A 301 12.93 7.49 33.13
CA THR A 301 11.93 8.48 33.53
C THR A 301 10.54 7.86 33.37
N VAL A 302 9.73 7.89 34.44
CA VAL A 302 8.34 7.41 34.36
C VAL A 302 7.46 8.56 33.91
N ILE A 303 6.93 8.48 32.69
CA ILE A 303 5.98 9.46 32.14
C ILE A 303 4.60 9.28 32.77
N LYS A 304 4.13 8.03 32.79
CA LYS A 304 2.85 7.66 33.40
C LYS A 304 3.01 6.44 34.27
N SER A 305 2.44 6.48 35.47
CA SER A 305 2.30 5.32 36.35
C SER A 305 0.83 4.92 36.53
N ASN A 306 0.60 3.66 36.88
CA ASN A 306 -0.72 3.05 37.05
C ASN A 306 -1.57 3.10 35.76
N PHE A 307 -0.93 2.94 34.60
CA PHE A 307 -1.61 2.70 33.33
C PHE A 307 -1.67 1.17 33.14
N THR A 308 -2.76 0.58 33.60
CA THR A 308 -2.77 -0.84 34.02
C THR A 308 -2.62 -1.75 32.81
N TYR A 309 -1.49 -2.46 32.74
CA TYR A 309 -1.18 -3.39 31.64
C TYR A 309 -1.06 -2.70 30.27
N THR A 310 -0.19 -1.68 30.24
CA THR A 310 0.21 -0.96 29.02
C THR A 310 0.70 -1.94 27.97
N ARG A 311 0.05 -1.93 26.80
CA ARG A 311 0.35 -2.84 25.69
C ARG A 311 1.27 -2.22 24.68
N ASP A 312 1.01 -0.97 24.32
CA ASP A 312 1.68 -0.33 23.20
C ASP A 312 1.74 1.18 23.38
N VAL A 313 2.73 1.78 22.72
CA VAL A 313 2.97 3.22 22.67
C VAL A 313 3.31 3.63 21.24
N PHE A 314 2.82 4.78 20.81
CA PHE A 314 3.16 5.41 19.54
C PHE A 314 3.46 6.88 19.78
N VAL A 315 4.53 7.41 19.20
CA VAL A 315 4.97 8.79 19.41
C VAL A 315 4.73 9.58 18.13
N VAL A 316 3.99 10.68 18.24
CA VAL A 316 3.63 11.55 17.11
C VAL A 316 3.20 12.90 17.67
N ASP A 317 3.37 13.97 16.91
CA ASP A 317 2.72 15.26 17.20
C ASP A 317 1.22 15.10 17.00
N VAL A 318 0.46 14.98 18.10
CA VAL A 318 -0.99 14.77 18.02
C VAL A 318 -1.65 16.12 17.81
N ASP A 319 -1.18 17.18 18.47
CA ASP A 319 -1.86 18.48 18.52
C ASP A 319 -1.38 19.58 17.54
N GLY A 320 -0.46 19.21 16.66
CA GLY A 320 0.05 20.08 15.60
C GLY A 320 0.96 21.20 16.12
N ASP A 321 1.36 21.16 17.39
CA ASP A 321 2.23 22.17 18.00
C ASP A 321 3.72 21.90 17.76
N THR A 322 4.02 20.81 17.05
CA THR A 322 5.31 20.23 16.69
C THR A 322 5.95 19.35 17.77
N ASP A 323 5.63 19.56 19.04
CA ASP A 323 6.18 18.76 20.12
C ASP A 323 5.65 17.31 20.02
N LEU A 324 6.54 16.34 20.25
CA LEU A 324 6.15 14.94 20.12
C LEU A 324 5.34 14.50 21.34
N ASP A 325 4.14 14.01 21.09
CA ASP A 325 3.22 13.44 22.08
C ASP A 325 3.29 11.92 22.09
N ILE A 326 2.62 11.31 23.07
CA ILE A 326 2.56 9.85 23.21
C ILE A 326 1.12 9.39 23.16
N VAL A 327 0.82 8.45 22.28
CA VAL A 327 -0.44 7.69 22.24
C VAL A 327 -0.17 6.33 22.86
N ALA A 328 -1.05 5.86 23.74
CA ALA A 328 -0.86 4.55 24.38
C ALA A 328 -2.17 3.81 24.59
N CYS A 329 -2.07 2.48 24.65
CA CYS A 329 -3.20 1.62 25.00
C CYS A 329 -2.90 0.65 26.15
N ALA A 330 -3.96 0.26 26.87
CA ALA A 330 -3.90 -0.60 28.04
C ALA A 330 -5.02 -1.65 28.03
N ASP A 331 -4.67 -2.91 28.29
CA ASP A 331 -5.60 -4.04 28.08
C ASP A 331 -6.71 -4.13 29.13
N ASN A 332 -6.41 -4.03 30.43
CA ASN A 332 -7.40 -4.18 31.50
C ASN A 332 -8.16 -2.88 31.79
N ASP A 333 -7.53 -1.75 31.51
CA ASP A 333 -8.20 -0.45 31.58
C ASP A 333 -9.07 -0.21 30.33
N ASN A 334 -8.98 -1.06 29.30
CA ASN A 334 -9.71 -0.95 28.02
C ASN A 334 -9.55 0.44 27.38
N THR A 335 -8.39 1.04 27.62
CA THR A 335 -8.17 2.47 27.46
C THR A 335 -7.23 2.74 26.31
N VAL A 336 -7.57 3.76 25.53
CA VAL A 336 -6.66 4.46 24.63
C VAL A 336 -6.61 5.91 25.12
N SER A 337 -5.41 6.41 25.37
CA SER A 337 -5.15 7.79 25.81
C SER A 337 -4.01 8.36 24.99
N TRP A 338 -3.97 9.68 24.86
CA TRP A 338 -2.77 10.39 24.43
C TRP A 338 -2.24 11.28 25.58
N PHE A 339 -0.97 11.64 25.50
CA PHE A 339 -0.23 12.35 26.54
C PHE A 339 0.44 13.56 25.88
N GLU A 340 -0.15 14.73 26.08
CA GLU A 340 0.30 16.03 25.54
C GLU A 340 1.61 16.44 26.18
N ASN A 341 2.63 16.68 25.37
CA ASN A 341 3.93 17.19 25.79
C ASN A 341 3.96 18.72 25.69
N ASP A 342 4.15 19.41 26.81
CA ASP A 342 4.18 20.89 26.84
C ASP A 342 5.45 21.54 26.23
N GLY A 343 6.18 20.81 25.38
CA GLY A 343 7.50 21.17 24.83
C GLY A 343 8.63 21.19 25.85
N SER A 344 8.35 20.81 27.11
CA SER A 344 9.34 20.67 28.18
C SER A 344 9.30 19.29 28.83
N LEU A 345 8.75 18.29 28.12
CA LEU A 345 8.59 16.90 28.57
C LEU A 345 7.70 16.76 29.82
N ASN A 346 6.79 17.71 30.05
CA ASN A 346 5.73 17.54 31.05
C ASN A 346 4.47 17.07 30.34
N PHE A 347 4.06 15.84 30.68
CA PHE A 347 2.97 15.16 29.98
C PHE A 347 1.62 15.32 30.69
N THR A 348 0.58 15.69 29.92
CA THR A 348 -0.82 15.74 30.38
C THR A 348 -1.63 14.65 29.70
N GLU A 349 -2.25 13.75 30.48
CA GLU A 349 -3.08 12.67 29.93
C GLU A 349 -4.45 13.17 29.47
N HIS A 350 -4.81 12.78 28.25
CA HIS A 350 -6.13 12.94 27.65
C HIS A 350 -6.68 11.58 27.23
N VAL A 351 -7.82 11.20 27.81
CA VAL A 351 -8.43 9.89 27.56
C VAL A 351 -9.30 9.95 26.31
N ILE A 352 -8.97 9.15 25.29
CA ILE A 352 -9.74 9.03 24.05
C ILE A 352 -10.93 8.09 24.26
N THR A 353 -10.68 6.93 24.87
CA THR A 353 -11.74 5.96 25.21
C THR A 353 -11.35 5.07 26.38
N THR A 354 -12.34 4.54 27.09
CA THR A 354 -12.17 3.53 28.15
C THR A 354 -13.05 2.29 27.90
N THR A 355 -13.55 2.13 26.67
CA THR A 355 -14.49 1.06 26.29
C THR A 355 -13.96 0.19 25.16
N PHE A 356 -12.65 0.25 24.90
CA PHE A 356 -11.99 -0.55 23.88
C PHE A 356 -11.44 -1.84 24.49
N THR A 357 -12.35 -2.80 24.69
CA THR A 357 -12.11 -3.98 25.54
C THR A 357 -10.88 -4.76 25.10
N TYR A 358 -9.87 -4.84 25.98
CA TYR A 358 -8.59 -5.48 25.68
C TYR A 358 -7.84 -4.81 24.50
N ALA A 359 -7.69 -3.48 24.59
CA ALA A 359 -6.90 -2.68 23.65
C ALA A 359 -5.47 -3.25 23.53
N TYR A 360 -5.00 -3.47 22.30
CA TYR A 360 -3.82 -4.28 22.03
C TYR A 360 -2.70 -3.53 21.31
N PHE A 361 -3.03 -2.75 20.28
CA PHE A 361 -2.05 -2.03 19.46
C PHE A 361 -2.63 -0.68 19.04
N VAL A 362 -1.78 0.34 18.92
CA VAL A 362 -2.16 1.70 18.48
C VAL A 362 -1.14 2.25 17.48
N THR A 363 -1.64 2.97 16.48
CA THR A 363 -0.83 3.78 15.57
C THR A 363 -1.53 5.10 15.31
N ALA A 364 -0.86 6.00 14.59
CA ALA A 364 -1.47 7.25 14.16
C ALA A 364 -1.18 7.54 12.68
N ALA A 365 -2.15 8.12 11.99
CA ALA A 365 -2.07 8.56 10.59
C ALA A 365 -3.28 9.46 10.30
N ASP A 366 -3.16 10.38 9.33
CA ASP A 366 -4.27 11.16 8.79
C ASP A 366 -5.12 10.27 7.85
N MET A 367 -6.18 9.66 8.37
CA MET A 367 -6.97 8.62 7.71
C MET A 367 -8.07 9.17 6.80
N ASP A 368 -8.52 10.40 7.03
CA ASP A 368 -9.53 11.08 6.21
C ASP A 368 -8.99 12.23 5.34
N GLY A 369 -7.69 12.50 5.43
CA GLY A 369 -6.97 13.44 4.57
C GLY A 369 -7.21 14.90 4.95
N ASP A 370 -7.64 15.18 6.19
CA ASP A 370 -7.94 16.53 6.65
C ASP A 370 -6.71 17.29 7.18
N GLY A 371 -5.59 16.58 7.37
CA GLY A 371 -4.31 17.10 7.83
C GLY A 371 -4.08 16.97 9.33
N ASP A 372 -5.08 16.53 10.10
CA ASP A 372 -4.95 16.23 11.52
C ASP A 372 -4.57 14.75 11.73
N VAL A 373 -3.76 14.46 12.77
CA VAL A 373 -3.29 13.09 13.02
C VAL A 373 -4.36 12.28 13.74
N ASP A 374 -4.90 11.25 13.10
CA ASP A 374 -5.88 10.36 13.74
C ASP A 374 -5.25 9.20 14.48
N ILE A 375 -6.02 8.59 15.38
CA ILE A 375 -5.58 7.41 16.14
C ILE A 375 -6.29 6.17 15.63
N ILE A 376 -5.52 5.13 15.31
CA ILE A 376 -6.01 3.82 14.88
C ILE A 376 -5.67 2.80 15.97
N GLY A 377 -6.62 1.94 16.32
CA GLY A 377 -6.40 0.92 17.33
C GLY A 377 -7.09 -0.40 17.04
N THR A 378 -6.52 -1.47 17.61
CA THR A 378 -7.10 -2.82 17.64
C THR A 378 -7.41 -3.26 19.08
N ALA A 379 -8.49 -4.03 19.22
CA ALA A 379 -8.90 -4.59 20.49
C ALA A 379 -9.21 -6.09 20.36
N GLN A 380 -8.52 -6.90 21.16
CA GLN A 380 -8.56 -8.36 21.05
C GLN A 380 -9.91 -8.95 21.44
N ASP A 381 -10.55 -8.46 22.50
CA ASP A 381 -11.80 -9.02 23.03
C ASP A 381 -13.04 -8.23 22.57
N ALA A 382 -12.86 -6.96 22.18
CA ALA A 382 -13.90 -6.23 21.47
C ALA A 382 -14.07 -6.71 20.02
N TRP A 383 -13.10 -7.44 19.48
CA TRP A 383 -13.03 -7.87 18.07
C TRP A 383 -13.02 -6.71 17.08
N GLN A 384 -12.47 -5.57 17.51
CA GLN A 384 -12.58 -4.31 16.80
C GLN A 384 -11.25 -3.87 16.20
N LEU A 385 -11.35 -3.38 14.95
CA LEU A 385 -10.46 -2.37 14.39
C LEU A 385 -11.27 -1.07 14.33
N ALA A 386 -10.74 -0.01 14.93
CA ALA A 386 -11.40 1.29 14.97
C ALA A 386 -10.37 2.40 14.83
N TRP A 387 -10.83 3.55 14.36
CA TRP A 387 -10.07 4.78 14.39
C TRP A 387 -10.87 5.90 15.04
N TRP A 388 -10.18 6.92 15.52
CA TRP A 388 -10.73 8.12 16.14
C TRP A 388 -10.21 9.32 15.36
N ALA A 389 -11.12 9.96 14.61
CA ALA A 389 -10.80 11.16 13.87
C ALA A 389 -10.48 12.31 14.83
N ASN A 390 -9.39 13.01 14.56
CA ASN A 390 -8.85 14.09 15.35
C ASN A 390 -9.33 15.44 14.83
N ASP A 391 -10.37 15.99 15.44
CA ASP A 391 -11.07 17.16 14.90
C ASP A 391 -10.47 18.50 15.44
N GLN A 392 -9.15 18.73 15.36
CA GLN A 392 -8.46 19.82 16.09
C GLN A 392 -8.81 21.21 15.59
N ASP A 393 -8.93 21.32 14.27
CA ASP A 393 -9.37 22.52 13.57
C ASP A 393 -10.87 22.50 13.24
N ASP A 394 -11.55 21.41 13.57
CA ASP A 394 -12.98 21.22 13.29
C ASP A 394 -13.90 22.00 14.24
N ASN A 395 -13.31 22.72 15.20
CA ASN A 395 -14.00 23.61 16.13
C ASN A 395 -13.74 25.09 15.86
N GLN A 396 -13.90 25.55 14.61
CA GLN A 396 -14.52 26.88 14.41
C GLN A 396 -16.03 26.82 14.67
N TYR A 397 -16.40 26.56 15.94
CA TYR A 397 -17.74 26.75 16.45
C TYR A 397 -18.13 28.24 16.29
N ILE A 398 -18.98 28.56 15.31
CA ILE A 398 -19.63 29.88 15.24
C ILE A 398 -21.11 29.69 15.54
N ALA A 399 -21.49 29.97 16.79
CA ALA A 399 -22.87 29.93 17.23
C ALA A 399 -23.76 30.86 16.39
N ALA A 400 -24.98 30.41 16.10
CA ALA A 400 -25.97 31.13 15.32
C ALA A 400 -26.26 32.55 15.85
N GLY A 401 -26.16 33.55 14.97
CA GLY A 401 -26.57 34.94 15.17
C GLY A 401 -26.76 35.64 13.81
N ASP A 402 -27.59 36.69 13.78
CA ASP A 402 -28.24 37.33 12.61
C ASP A 402 -27.37 37.85 11.44
N GLN A 403 -26.09 37.50 11.31
CA GLN A 403 -25.27 37.76 10.12
C GLN A 403 -24.33 36.57 9.88
N PRO A 404 -24.15 36.09 8.63
CA PRO A 404 -23.24 34.99 8.35
C PRO A 404 -21.76 35.42 8.45
N PRO A 405 -20.82 34.47 8.70
CA PRO A 405 -19.39 34.74 8.92
C PRO A 405 -18.67 35.26 7.65
N THR A 406 -17.51 35.92 7.83
CA THR A 406 -16.95 36.90 6.86
C THR A 406 -15.71 36.51 6.05
N SER A 407 -15.17 35.28 6.17
CA SER A 407 -14.23 34.65 5.18
C SER A 407 -13.50 33.42 5.74
N PHE A 408 -13.27 32.41 4.89
CA PHE A 408 -12.33 31.28 5.08
C PHE A 408 -11.15 31.42 4.09
N TRP A 409 -9.88 31.19 4.46
CA TRP A 409 -8.74 31.33 3.52
C TRP A 409 -7.70 30.24 3.72
N ASN A 410 -7.53 29.35 2.73
CA ASN A 410 -6.43 28.36 2.71
C ASN A 410 -5.24 28.74 1.80
N GLY A 411 -5.28 29.93 1.20
CA GLY A 411 -4.29 30.36 0.20
C GLY A 411 -4.75 30.28 -1.26
N LYS A 412 -5.88 29.61 -1.60
CA LYS A 412 -6.39 29.57 -2.99
C LYS A 412 -7.88 29.93 -3.19
N VAL A 413 -8.79 29.53 -2.30
CA VAL A 413 -10.24 29.87 -2.40
C VAL A 413 -10.83 30.33 -1.06
N VAL A 414 -11.75 31.31 -1.12
CA VAL A 414 -12.54 31.80 0.02
C VAL A 414 -14.00 31.43 -0.16
N ILE A 415 -14.61 30.77 0.83
CA ILE A 415 -16.04 30.42 0.84
C ILE A 415 -16.79 31.31 1.85
N ASP A 416 -17.62 32.23 1.34
CA ASP A 416 -18.46 33.11 2.16
C ASP A 416 -19.92 32.66 2.11
N PHE A 417 -20.54 32.37 3.26
CA PHE A 417 -21.98 32.14 3.35
C PHE A 417 -22.67 33.51 3.36
N VAL A 418 -23.54 33.79 2.39
CA VAL A 418 -24.10 35.14 2.15
C VAL A 418 -25.50 35.29 2.79
N SER A 419 -26.27 34.21 2.88
CA SER A 419 -27.59 34.19 3.51
C SER A 419 -28.02 32.75 3.84
N GLY A 420 -28.98 32.54 4.75
CA GLY A 420 -29.59 31.23 4.99
C GLY A 420 -29.34 30.60 6.36
N ASP A 421 -29.65 29.31 6.51
CA ASP A 421 -29.64 28.56 7.77
C ASP A 421 -28.87 27.24 7.61
N ALA A 422 -27.54 27.35 7.47
CA ALA A 422 -26.65 26.22 7.23
C ALA A 422 -26.27 25.42 8.48
N GLY A 423 -26.71 25.85 9.67
CA GLY A 423 -26.25 25.24 10.93
C GLY A 423 -24.77 25.51 11.17
N ASN A 424 -24.11 24.60 11.89
CA ASN A 424 -22.65 24.61 12.01
C ASN A 424 -22.05 24.07 10.71
N VAL A 425 -21.02 24.71 10.17
CA VAL A 425 -20.43 24.37 8.87
C VAL A 425 -18.90 24.36 8.95
N SER A 426 -18.27 23.28 8.48
CA SER A 426 -16.82 23.14 8.27
C SER A 426 -16.53 23.01 6.76
N VAL A 427 -15.34 23.44 6.31
CA VAL A 427 -14.91 23.37 4.90
C VAL A 427 -13.50 22.80 4.82
N PHE A 428 -13.33 21.72 4.06
CA PHE A 428 -12.06 21.02 3.82
C PHE A 428 -11.62 21.23 2.37
N TYR A 429 -10.32 21.24 2.10
CA TYR A 429 -9.77 21.20 0.75
C TYR A 429 -9.00 19.91 0.55
N ASN A 430 -9.47 19.07 -0.35
CA ASN A 430 -8.92 17.75 -0.63
C ASN A 430 -8.09 17.80 -1.91
N HIS A 431 -6.85 17.33 -1.82
CA HIS A 431 -5.98 17.14 -2.98
C HIS A 431 -6.33 15.83 -3.71
N ASN A 432 -6.14 15.81 -5.04
CA ASN A 432 -6.21 14.61 -5.89
C ASN A 432 -7.53 13.82 -5.91
N GLU A 433 -8.45 14.19 -6.82
CA GLU A 433 -9.64 13.38 -7.11
C GLU A 433 -9.61 12.77 -8.51
N ASN A 434 -8.59 11.96 -8.78
CA ASN A 434 -8.35 11.41 -10.12
C ASN A 434 -9.51 10.51 -10.59
N ALA A 435 -10.12 9.73 -9.69
CA ALA A 435 -11.16 8.74 -10.02
C ALA A 435 -12.50 9.35 -10.49
N ASN A 436 -12.83 10.58 -10.07
CA ASN A 436 -14.13 11.21 -10.33
C ASN A 436 -14.07 12.41 -11.26
N ARG A 437 -12.86 12.82 -11.68
CA ARG A 437 -12.60 14.05 -12.44
C ARG A 437 -13.42 14.20 -13.73
N ASN A 438 -13.79 13.09 -14.35
CA ASN A 438 -14.42 13.09 -15.68
C ASN A 438 -15.91 12.70 -15.67
N LYS A 439 -16.52 12.48 -14.50
CA LYS A 439 -17.95 12.15 -14.42
C LYS A 439 -18.75 13.45 -14.34
N LEU A 440 -19.16 14.01 -15.48
CA LEU A 440 -19.75 15.36 -15.56
C LEU A 440 -21.21 15.32 -16.02
N ALA A 441 -22.08 16.06 -15.33
CA ALA A 441 -23.47 16.22 -15.70
C ALA A 441 -23.62 17.22 -16.87
N THR A 442 -24.78 17.19 -17.53
CA THR A 442 -25.09 18.12 -18.62
C THR A 442 -24.96 19.57 -18.18
N GLY A 443 -24.12 20.35 -18.87
CA GLY A 443 -23.84 21.76 -18.55
C GLY A 443 -22.54 21.99 -17.77
N VAL A 444 -21.77 20.93 -17.51
CA VAL A 444 -20.40 20.96 -16.99
C VAL A 444 -19.49 20.35 -18.06
N ASP A 445 -18.53 21.12 -18.57
CA ASP A 445 -17.61 20.70 -19.64
C ASP A 445 -16.25 20.24 -19.08
N HIS A 446 -15.75 20.97 -18.09
CA HIS A 446 -14.49 20.69 -17.38
C HIS A 446 -14.62 20.98 -15.89
N ILE A 447 -13.79 20.33 -15.07
CA ILE A 447 -13.58 20.68 -13.65
C ILE A 447 -12.08 20.81 -13.33
N ALA A 448 -11.77 21.49 -12.22
CA ALA A 448 -10.41 21.75 -11.77
C ALA A 448 -9.64 20.44 -11.51
N VAL A 449 -8.34 20.49 -11.81
CA VAL A 449 -7.43 19.33 -11.72
C VAL A 449 -6.75 19.25 -10.36
N SER A 450 -6.74 20.35 -9.60
CA SER A 450 -5.93 20.51 -8.40
C SER A 450 -6.57 19.99 -7.11
N GLY A 451 -7.86 19.63 -7.14
CA GLY A 451 -8.60 19.15 -5.96
C GLY A 451 -10.08 19.56 -5.93
N PHE A 452 -10.76 19.22 -4.83
CA PHE A 452 -12.14 19.59 -4.51
C PHE A 452 -12.26 20.08 -3.07
N TYR A 453 -13.37 20.71 -2.72
CA TYR A 453 -13.68 21.21 -1.38
C TYR A 453 -14.80 20.37 -0.78
N THR A 454 -14.65 19.86 0.44
CA THR A 454 -15.77 19.23 1.17
C THR A 454 -16.39 20.25 2.10
N ILE A 455 -17.71 20.39 2.08
CA ILE A 455 -18.45 21.18 3.08
C ILE A 455 -19.19 20.20 3.99
N LYS A 456 -18.88 20.23 5.28
CA LYS A 456 -19.56 19.46 6.36
C LYS A 456 -20.52 20.37 7.09
N THR A 457 -21.70 19.88 7.42
CA THR A 457 -22.69 20.61 8.24
C THR A 457 -23.30 19.70 9.30
N ASP A 458 -23.79 20.27 10.40
CA ASP A 458 -24.56 19.51 11.39
C ASP A 458 -26.02 19.26 10.98
N LYS A 459 -26.48 19.84 9.86
CA LYS A 459 -27.82 19.65 9.34
C LYS A 459 -27.90 18.54 8.30
N SER A 460 -29.01 17.81 8.34
CA SER A 460 -29.34 16.83 7.30
C SER A 460 -29.56 17.46 5.92
N THR A 461 -29.93 18.74 5.89
CA THR A 461 -30.07 19.58 4.69
C THR A 461 -29.81 21.04 5.05
N TYR A 462 -29.04 21.78 4.23
CA TYR A 462 -28.81 23.20 4.41
C TYR A 462 -29.41 24.05 3.27
N GLN A 463 -29.69 25.32 3.58
CA GLN A 463 -30.11 26.32 2.60
C GLN A 463 -29.26 27.57 2.77
N CYS A 464 -28.47 27.94 1.75
CA CYS A 464 -27.68 29.16 1.78
C CYS A 464 -27.30 29.69 0.38
N ASP A 465 -26.78 30.91 0.34
CA ASP A 465 -26.03 31.43 -0.80
C ASP A 465 -24.53 31.40 -0.43
N ILE A 466 -23.66 31.09 -1.37
CA ILE A 466 -22.21 30.94 -1.14
C ILE A 466 -21.42 31.75 -2.17
N THR A 467 -20.40 32.49 -1.74
CA THR A 467 -19.43 33.11 -2.66
C THR A 467 -18.12 32.34 -2.61
N PHE A 468 -17.59 31.95 -3.76
CA PHE A 468 -16.25 31.36 -3.93
C PHE A 468 -15.31 32.42 -4.49
N SER A 469 -14.24 32.79 -3.80
CA SER A 469 -13.17 33.67 -4.34
C SER A 469 -12.01 32.83 -4.86
N TYR A 470 -11.28 33.25 -5.91
CA TYR A 470 -10.17 32.49 -6.51
C TYR A 470 -8.95 33.38 -6.89
N ASP A 471 -7.75 32.80 -7.02
CA ASP A 471 -6.52 33.54 -7.37
C ASP A 471 -6.09 33.37 -8.85
N GLY A 472 -6.99 33.73 -9.78
CA GLY A 472 -6.78 33.65 -11.23
C GLY A 472 -6.84 32.24 -11.84
N ILE A 473 -6.79 32.13 -13.18
CA ILE A 473 -6.97 30.85 -13.92
C ILE A 473 -5.68 30.21 -14.49
N SER A 474 -4.51 30.79 -14.25
CA SER A 474 -3.27 30.42 -14.96
C SER A 474 -2.74 29.00 -14.67
N GLU A 475 -3.16 28.38 -13.56
CA GLU A 475 -2.82 26.99 -13.22
C GLU A 475 -3.80 25.97 -13.83
N TRP A 476 -4.88 26.43 -14.49
CA TRP A 476 -5.96 25.56 -14.98
C TRP A 476 -5.91 25.44 -16.50
N SER A 477 -5.07 24.52 -16.98
CA SER A 477 -4.77 24.32 -18.40
C SER A 477 -5.98 23.99 -19.31
N ALA A 478 -7.14 23.68 -18.73
CA ALA A 478 -8.38 23.33 -19.43
C ALA A 478 -9.47 24.42 -19.38
N ILE A 479 -9.22 25.56 -18.72
CA ILE A 479 -10.17 26.68 -18.64
C ILE A 479 -9.51 27.93 -19.22
N ASP A 480 -9.95 28.35 -20.40
CA ASP A 480 -9.41 29.53 -21.11
C ASP A 480 -10.32 30.76 -21.04
N ASN A 481 -11.47 30.65 -20.38
CA ASN A 481 -12.48 31.70 -20.25
C ASN A 481 -13.02 31.85 -18.81
N GLU A 482 -12.53 32.87 -18.09
CA GLU A 482 -12.98 33.22 -16.74
C GLU A 482 -14.49 33.47 -16.63
N GLN A 483 -15.14 33.98 -17.68
CA GLN A 483 -16.57 34.28 -17.64
C GLN A 483 -17.46 33.03 -17.73
N ALA A 484 -16.87 31.87 -18.08
CA ALA A 484 -17.57 30.59 -18.19
C ALA A 484 -17.49 29.75 -16.90
N LEU A 485 -16.79 30.25 -15.88
CA LEU A 485 -16.58 29.54 -14.62
C LEU A 485 -17.90 29.23 -13.91
N ILE A 486 -17.97 28.02 -13.38
CA ILE A 486 -19.06 27.53 -12.55
C ILE A 486 -18.51 26.80 -11.34
N ILE A 487 -19.32 26.70 -10.30
CA ILE A 487 -19.12 25.79 -9.18
C ILE A 487 -19.96 24.53 -9.42
N CYS A 488 -19.33 23.38 -9.26
CA CYS A 488 -19.95 22.08 -9.37
C CYS A 488 -20.01 21.42 -7.99
N ALA A 489 -21.01 20.57 -7.76
CA ALA A 489 -21.08 19.68 -6.62
C ALA A 489 -21.10 18.22 -7.09
N TRP A 490 -20.63 17.30 -6.26
CA TRP A 490 -20.68 15.87 -6.55
C TRP A 490 -22.06 15.28 -6.18
N ASP A 491 -22.68 14.59 -7.14
CA ASP A 491 -23.89 13.81 -6.90
C ASP A 491 -23.52 12.34 -6.69
N GLU A 492 -23.51 11.91 -5.43
CA GLU A 492 -23.24 10.52 -5.05
C GLU A 492 -24.20 9.51 -5.70
N THR A 493 -25.44 9.91 -6.00
CA THR A 493 -26.46 9.01 -6.53
C THR A 493 -26.18 8.66 -7.98
N ASN A 494 -25.80 9.68 -8.75
CA ASN A 494 -25.54 9.54 -10.18
C ASN A 494 -24.05 9.47 -10.50
N GLN A 495 -23.18 9.53 -9.48
CA GLN A 495 -21.73 9.58 -9.54
C GLN A 495 -21.24 10.59 -10.58
N GLN A 496 -21.65 11.85 -10.46
CA GLN A 496 -21.26 12.90 -11.41
C GLN A 496 -21.22 14.29 -10.77
N TRP A 497 -20.37 15.16 -11.29
CA TRP A 497 -20.29 16.58 -11.02
C TRP A 497 -21.40 17.34 -11.74
N TYR A 498 -22.22 18.07 -11.00
CA TYR A 498 -23.28 18.88 -11.57
C TYR A 498 -23.15 20.33 -11.16
N LYS A 499 -23.57 21.24 -12.04
CA LYS A 499 -23.64 22.67 -11.73
C LYS A 499 -24.62 22.89 -10.58
N VAL A 500 -24.14 23.52 -9.51
CA VAL A 500 -24.88 23.64 -8.26
C VAL A 500 -25.61 24.99 -8.12
N GLY A 501 -26.69 25.02 -7.34
CA GLY A 501 -27.48 26.22 -7.07
C GLY A 501 -28.41 26.62 -8.22
N THR A 502 -29.34 27.53 -7.93
CA THR A 502 -30.30 28.03 -8.93
C THR A 502 -29.69 29.03 -9.90
N SER A 503 -28.65 29.74 -9.49
CA SER A 503 -27.93 30.71 -10.31
C SER A 503 -26.49 30.87 -9.80
N GLN A 504 -25.59 31.21 -10.71
CA GLN A 504 -24.20 31.53 -10.40
C GLN A 504 -23.78 32.79 -11.16
N THR A 505 -23.09 33.71 -10.47
CA THR A 505 -22.63 34.98 -11.05
C THR A 505 -21.13 35.10 -10.86
N VAL A 506 -20.39 35.20 -11.96
CA VAL A 506 -18.93 35.41 -11.93
C VAL A 506 -18.64 36.91 -11.94
N ASP A 507 -17.76 37.36 -11.04
CA ASP A 507 -17.12 38.67 -11.03
C ASP A 507 -15.63 38.48 -11.32
N ASP A 508 -15.26 38.67 -12.59
CA ASP A 508 -13.90 38.54 -13.11
C ASP A 508 -12.97 39.70 -12.69
N VAL A 509 -13.51 40.76 -12.08
CA VAL A 509 -12.72 41.88 -11.56
C VAL A 509 -12.25 41.60 -10.13
N ASN A 510 -13.08 40.94 -9.34
CA ASN A 510 -12.80 40.59 -7.95
C ASN A 510 -12.45 39.10 -7.76
N ASN A 511 -12.39 38.33 -8.86
CA ASN A 511 -12.20 36.88 -8.89
C ASN A 511 -13.16 36.15 -7.94
N THR A 512 -14.47 36.39 -8.06
CA THR A 512 -15.46 35.69 -7.23
C THR A 512 -16.57 35.05 -8.05
N ILE A 513 -17.19 34.02 -7.49
CA ILE A 513 -18.36 33.32 -8.03
C ILE A 513 -19.41 33.25 -6.94
N LEU A 514 -20.51 34.00 -7.08
CA LEU A 514 -21.66 33.93 -6.19
C LEU A 514 -22.63 32.85 -6.67
N VAL A 515 -22.82 31.82 -5.85
CA VAL A 515 -23.82 30.75 -6.03
C VAL A 515 -25.04 31.06 -5.17
N THR A 516 -26.22 31.17 -5.81
CA THR A 516 -27.48 31.46 -5.10
C THR A 516 -28.47 30.30 -5.15
N GLY A 517 -29.21 30.10 -4.07
CA GLY A 517 -30.29 29.12 -3.98
C GLY A 517 -29.79 27.68 -3.89
N LEU A 518 -28.77 27.41 -3.07
CA LEU A 518 -28.44 26.05 -2.66
C LEU A 518 -29.55 25.59 -1.70
N THR A 519 -30.44 24.70 -2.15
CA THR A 519 -31.57 24.22 -1.34
C THR A 519 -31.56 22.70 -1.24
N SER A 520 -31.57 22.15 -0.02
CA SER A 520 -32.08 20.81 0.37
C SER A 520 -31.61 19.54 -0.38
N GLU A 521 -30.80 19.66 -1.42
CA GLU A 521 -30.25 18.56 -2.22
C GLU A 521 -28.83 18.18 -1.77
N LEU A 522 -28.25 18.98 -0.88
CA LEU A 522 -26.89 18.82 -0.38
C LEU A 522 -26.94 18.19 1.02
N LYS A 523 -26.14 17.13 1.16
CA LYS A 523 -26.09 16.29 2.35
C LYS A 523 -25.13 16.88 3.38
N ARG A 524 -25.11 16.24 4.54
CA ARG A 524 -24.21 16.51 5.66
C ARG A 524 -22.75 16.69 5.23
N TYR A 525 -22.33 15.98 4.19
CA TYR A 525 -21.04 16.12 3.51
C TYR A 525 -21.33 16.38 2.03
N SER A 526 -20.73 17.44 1.46
CA SER A 526 -20.92 17.82 0.06
C SER A 526 -19.60 18.21 -0.56
N LYS A 527 -19.18 17.51 -1.62
CA LYS A 527 -17.95 17.83 -2.38
C LYS A 527 -18.26 18.90 -3.44
N PHE A 528 -17.39 19.89 -3.59
CA PHE A 528 -17.49 21.01 -4.52
C PHE A 528 -16.20 21.19 -5.31
N THR A 529 -16.29 21.58 -6.57
CA THR A 529 -15.11 21.94 -7.37
C THR A 529 -15.42 23.08 -8.32
N LEU A 530 -14.39 23.71 -8.86
CA LEU A 530 -14.52 24.70 -9.92
C LEU A 530 -14.65 23.99 -11.27
N GLY A 531 -15.47 24.51 -12.18
CA GLY A 531 -15.61 23.98 -13.53
C GLY A 531 -15.93 25.03 -14.57
N SER A 532 -16.17 24.58 -15.80
CA SER A 532 -16.54 25.43 -16.94
C SER A 532 -17.82 24.93 -17.60
N SER A 533 -18.59 25.86 -18.17
CA SER A 533 -19.84 25.60 -18.88
C SER A 533 -19.78 25.88 -20.39
N THR A 534 -18.62 26.27 -20.93
CA THR A 534 -18.43 26.46 -22.37
C THR A 534 -18.09 25.13 -23.04
N PRO A 535 -18.90 24.62 -23.98
CA PRO A 535 -18.59 23.40 -24.70
C PRO A 535 -17.38 23.64 -25.60
N ASP A 536 -16.28 22.94 -25.34
CA ASP A 536 -15.25 22.79 -26.35
C ASP A 536 -15.84 21.93 -27.49
N ASN A 537 -15.59 22.30 -28.75
CA ASN A 537 -16.20 21.61 -29.90
C ASN A 537 -15.15 20.81 -30.69
N PRO A 538 -14.52 19.79 -30.11
CA PRO A 538 -13.55 18.98 -30.83
C PRO A 538 -14.23 18.00 -31.77
N LEU A 539 -13.44 17.54 -32.73
CA LEU A 539 -13.84 16.55 -33.73
C LEU A 539 -13.84 15.14 -33.09
N PRO A 540 -14.71 14.21 -33.56
CA PRO A 540 -14.75 12.81 -33.07
C PRO A 540 -13.36 12.20 -32.95
N VAL A 541 -13.16 11.25 -32.02
CA VAL A 541 -11.89 10.52 -31.89
C VAL A 541 -11.48 9.99 -33.26
N GLN A 542 -10.38 10.53 -33.80
CA GLN A 542 -9.86 10.13 -35.11
C GLN A 542 -8.57 9.36 -34.89
N LEU A 543 -8.65 8.04 -35.02
CA LEU A 543 -7.49 7.15 -34.89
C LEU A 543 -6.60 7.23 -36.15
N VAL A 544 -5.33 7.60 -35.95
CA VAL A 544 -4.31 7.61 -37.01
C VAL A 544 -3.74 6.20 -37.22
N SER A 545 -3.38 5.54 -36.13
CA SER A 545 -2.78 4.20 -36.16
C SER A 545 -3.19 3.36 -34.97
N PHE A 546 -3.15 2.04 -35.15
CA PHE A 546 -3.16 1.06 -34.07
C PHE A 546 -2.41 -0.15 -34.61
N THR A 547 -1.35 -0.54 -33.91
CA THR A 547 -0.40 -1.58 -34.31
C THR A 547 -0.07 -2.47 -33.12
N ALA A 548 0.16 -3.75 -33.40
CA ALA A 548 0.63 -4.73 -32.43
C ALA A 548 1.95 -5.31 -32.93
N THR A 549 3.02 -5.21 -32.14
CA THR A 549 4.36 -5.64 -32.51
C THR A 549 4.87 -6.64 -31.49
N SER A 550 5.29 -7.83 -31.94
CA SER A 550 5.95 -8.79 -31.07
C SER A 550 7.32 -8.24 -30.65
N THR A 551 7.59 -8.28 -29.35
CA THR A 551 8.88 -7.93 -28.74
C THR A 551 9.45 -9.14 -28.02
N ASP A 552 10.60 -9.00 -27.36
CA ASP A 552 11.20 -10.05 -26.54
C ASP A 552 10.47 -10.25 -25.19
N GLU A 553 9.63 -9.30 -24.77
CA GLU A 553 8.93 -9.27 -23.47
C GLU A 553 7.41 -9.52 -23.57
N GLY A 554 6.86 -9.50 -24.78
CA GLY A 554 5.43 -9.63 -25.01
C GLY A 554 4.99 -9.01 -26.34
N ILE A 555 3.73 -8.61 -26.45
CA ILE A 555 3.21 -7.87 -27.61
C ILE A 555 2.99 -6.40 -27.21
N GLU A 556 3.75 -5.49 -27.83
CA GLU A 556 3.57 -4.04 -27.65
C GLU A 556 2.47 -3.54 -28.58
N LEU A 557 1.47 -2.90 -27.97
CA LEU A 557 0.35 -2.23 -28.62
C LEU A 557 0.65 -0.73 -28.63
N THR A 558 0.52 -0.10 -29.80
CA THR A 558 0.71 1.35 -29.95
C THR A 558 -0.40 1.91 -30.82
N TRP A 559 -1.00 3.01 -30.39
CA TRP A 559 -1.94 3.79 -31.20
C TRP A 559 -1.69 5.27 -31.10
N GLU A 560 -2.17 5.99 -32.10
CA GLU A 560 -2.06 7.45 -32.20
C GLU A 560 -3.42 8.01 -32.58
N THR A 561 -3.86 9.04 -31.84
CA THR A 561 -5.05 9.83 -32.17
C THR A 561 -4.64 11.11 -32.90
N GLN A 562 -5.49 11.61 -33.78
CA GLN A 562 -5.36 12.92 -34.43
C GLN A 562 -6.12 14.00 -33.64
N SER A 563 -7.27 13.61 -33.09
CA SER A 563 -8.12 14.39 -32.21
C SER A 563 -8.89 13.41 -31.32
N GLU A 564 -9.37 13.90 -30.18
CA GLU A 564 -10.20 13.18 -29.23
C GLU A 564 -11.42 14.02 -28.88
N LEU A 565 -12.61 13.44 -28.92
CA LEU A 565 -13.86 14.08 -28.51
C LEU A 565 -14.58 13.12 -27.60
N ASN A 566 -15.02 13.64 -26.46
CA ASN A 566 -15.76 12.87 -25.46
C ASN A 566 -14.99 11.61 -25.03
N ASN A 567 -13.65 11.61 -25.09
CA ASN A 567 -12.85 10.40 -24.85
C ASN A 567 -12.45 10.28 -23.38
N LEU A 568 -13.11 9.37 -22.68
CA LEU A 568 -12.78 9.02 -21.30
C LEU A 568 -11.45 8.26 -21.22
N GLY A 569 -11.19 7.42 -22.22
CA GLY A 569 -9.93 6.73 -22.39
C GLY A 569 -10.08 5.53 -23.31
N PHE A 570 -9.13 4.60 -23.20
CA PHE A 570 -9.08 3.43 -24.05
C PHE A 570 -9.15 2.14 -23.25
N GLU A 571 -9.83 1.14 -23.82
CA GLU A 571 -9.79 -0.23 -23.35
C GLU A 571 -9.14 -1.12 -24.40
N LEU A 572 -8.27 -2.02 -23.94
CA LEU A 572 -7.69 -3.06 -24.76
C LEU A 572 -8.31 -4.41 -24.41
N TRP A 573 -8.77 -5.09 -25.45
CA TRP A 573 -9.38 -6.40 -25.34
C TRP A 573 -8.60 -7.39 -26.18
N ARG A 574 -8.37 -8.57 -25.62
CA ARG A 574 -7.60 -9.63 -26.24
C ARG A 574 -8.36 -10.94 -26.22
N LYS A 575 -8.17 -11.74 -27.26
CA LYS A 575 -8.41 -13.18 -27.21
C LYS A 575 -7.31 -13.92 -27.95
N SER A 576 -7.02 -15.15 -27.57
CA SER A 576 -6.20 -16.02 -28.43
C SER A 576 -7.00 -16.50 -29.65
N ASP A 577 -6.30 -17.05 -30.64
CA ASP A 577 -6.92 -17.71 -31.79
C ASP A 577 -7.81 -18.92 -31.42
N TRP A 578 -7.66 -19.45 -30.22
CA TRP A 578 -8.40 -20.61 -29.71
C TRP A 578 -9.56 -20.22 -28.78
N ASP A 579 -9.57 -18.97 -28.31
CA ASP A 579 -10.61 -18.43 -27.45
C ASP A 579 -11.78 -17.87 -28.28
N THR A 580 -12.99 -18.15 -27.80
CA THR A 580 -14.23 -17.65 -28.41
C THR A 580 -14.64 -16.28 -27.87
N THR A 581 -14.07 -15.85 -26.74
CA THR A 581 -14.43 -14.62 -26.02
C THR A 581 -13.24 -13.69 -25.86
N PHE A 582 -13.46 -12.39 -26.05
CA PHE A 582 -12.48 -11.36 -25.70
C PHE A 582 -12.48 -11.13 -24.18
N GLN A 583 -11.30 -10.92 -23.63
CA GLN A 583 -11.06 -10.48 -22.25
C GLN A 583 -10.51 -9.06 -22.29
N ARG A 584 -10.98 -8.21 -21.38
CA ARG A 584 -10.41 -6.88 -21.15
C ARG A 584 -9.06 -7.07 -20.46
N ILE A 585 -7.99 -6.56 -21.05
CA ILE A 585 -6.61 -6.73 -20.55
C ILE A 585 -6.00 -5.42 -20.05
N ALA A 586 -6.54 -4.28 -20.48
CA ALA A 586 -6.14 -2.96 -20.01
C ALA A 586 -7.34 -2.01 -20.12
N SER A 587 -7.42 -1.03 -19.22
CA SER A 587 -8.47 -0.03 -19.19
C SER A 587 -7.93 1.26 -18.60
N TYR A 588 -8.41 2.40 -19.10
CA TYR A 588 -8.20 3.71 -18.46
C TYR A 588 -8.68 3.75 -16.99
N GLU A 589 -9.50 2.79 -16.56
CA GLU A 589 -9.99 2.66 -15.18
C GLU A 589 -8.88 2.31 -14.17
N TRP A 590 -7.76 1.72 -14.60
CA TRP A 590 -6.63 1.33 -13.73
C TRP A 590 -5.26 1.46 -14.43
N GLU A 591 -5.20 2.16 -15.56
CA GLU A 591 -3.97 2.41 -16.32
C GLU A 591 -3.92 3.87 -16.76
N ASP A 592 -3.21 4.71 -16.00
CA ASP A 592 -3.10 6.16 -16.25
C ASP A 592 -2.61 6.49 -17.66
N ALA A 593 -1.71 5.66 -18.20
CA ALA A 593 -1.19 5.80 -19.55
C ALA A 593 -2.29 5.74 -20.62
N LEU A 594 -3.45 5.14 -20.31
CA LEU A 594 -4.57 4.91 -21.23
C LEU A 594 -5.72 5.92 -21.06
N VAL A 595 -5.59 6.86 -20.13
CA VAL A 595 -6.56 7.95 -19.93
C VAL A 595 -6.57 8.88 -21.14
N GLY A 596 -7.78 9.11 -21.64
CA GLY A 596 -8.06 9.98 -22.78
C GLY A 596 -7.90 11.45 -22.42
N LEU A 597 -7.72 12.29 -23.42
CA LEU A 597 -7.64 13.75 -23.26
C LEU A 597 -9.02 14.40 -23.10
N GLY A 598 -10.11 13.61 -23.10
CA GLY A 598 -11.48 14.13 -23.13
C GLY A 598 -11.79 14.77 -24.48
N ASN A 599 -11.48 16.06 -24.57
CA ASN A 599 -11.76 16.96 -25.69
C ASN A 599 -10.46 17.61 -26.14
N SER A 600 -9.85 17.12 -27.21
CA SER A 600 -8.56 17.60 -27.70
C SER A 600 -8.48 17.63 -29.23
N ASN A 601 -7.94 18.72 -29.76
CA ASN A 601 -7.52 18.82 -31.15
C ASN A 601 -6.03 18.46 -31.36
N LEU A 602 -5.32 18.13 -30.27
CA LEU A 602 -3.94 17.64 -30.27
C LEU A 602 -3.96 16.12 -30.16
N GLY A 603 -3.33 15.45 -31.12
CA GLY A 603 -3.15 14.02 -31.11
C GLY A 603 -2.20 13.53 -30.01
N LYS A 604 -2.45 12.34 -29.47
CA LYS A 604 -1.59 11.67 -28.47
C LYS A 604 -1.21 10.27 -28.92
N VAL A 605 0.00 9.85 -28.55
CA VAL A 605 0.50 8.49 -28.76
C VAL A 605 0.36 7.72 -27.47
N TYR A 606 -0.29 6.57 -27.54
CA TYR A 606 -0.55 5.66 -26.44
C TYR A 606 0.20 4.34 -26.65
N ARG A 607 0.62 3.71 -25.56
CA ARG A 607 1.37 2.46 -25.57
C ARG A 607 0.91 1.54 -24.45
N TYR A 608 0.89 0.24 -24.71
CA TYR A 608 0.64 -0.80 -23.72
C TYR A 608 1.43 -2.06 -24.08
N LEU A 609 2.07 -2.72 -23.11
CA LEU A 609 2.82 -3.96 -23.32
C LEU A 609 2.07 -5.14 -22.71
N ASP A 610 1.49 -5.98 -23.56
CA ASP A 610 0.88 -7.23 -23.11
C ASP A 610 1.93 -8.31 -22.86
N ARG A 611 2.27 -8.52 -21.59
CA ARG A 611 3.21 -9.54 -21.11
C ARG A 611 2.56 -10.92 -20.92
N ARG A 612 1.22 -11.00 -20.87
CA ARG A 612 0.47 -12.23 -20.57
C ARG A 612 0.21 -13.06 -21.84
N VAL A 613 1.20 -13.13 -22.73
CA VAL A 613 1.12 -13.76 -24.07
C VAL A 613 1.99 -15.01 -24.16
N GLU A 614 1.48 -16.03 -24.82
CA GLU A 614 2.13 -17.33 -24.92
C GLU A 614 2.94 -17.50 -26.20
N PRO A 615 4.17 -18.02 -26.11
CA PRO A 615 5.06 -18.25 -27.24
C PRO A 615 4.41 -19.04 -28.39
N GLY A 616 4.36 -18.45 -29.58
CA GLY A 616 3.78 -19.04 -30.79
C GLY A 616 2.26 -18.95 -30.89
N MET A 617 1.60 -18.31 -29.92
CA MET A 617 0.17 -18.01 -30.01
C MET A 617 -0.06 -16.72 -30.77
N THR A 618 -1.12 -16.72 -31.57
CA THR A 618 -1.65 -15.50 -32.19
C THR A 618 -2.78 -14.98 -31.34
N TYR A 619 -2.74 -13.68 -31.09
CA TYR A 619 -3.72 -12.93 -30.36
C TYR A 619 -4.39 -11.92 -31.28
N VAL A 620 -5.69 -11.76 -31.06
CA VAL A 620 -6.49 -10.72 -31.68
C VAL A 620 -6.71 -9.64 -30.62
N TYR A 621 -6.30 -8.41 -30.93
CA TYR A 621 -6.46 -7.25 -30.07
C TYR A 621 -7.50 -6.30 -30.65
N LYS A 622 -8.38 -5.81 -29.79
CA LYS A 622 -9.34 -4.76 -30.08
C LYS A 622 -9.03 -3.55 -29.23
N LEU A 623 -9.01 -2.39 -29.88
CA LEU A 623 -9.00 -1.09 -29.23
C LEU A 623 -10.44 -0.57 -29.20
N TYR A 624 -10.93 -0.29 -28.00
CA TYR A 624 -12.15 0.47 -27.80
C TYR A 624 -11.79 1.87 -27.33
N ASP A 625 -12.38 2.88 -27.95
CA ASP A 625 -12.53 4.15 -27.24
C ASP A 625 -13.75 4.02 -26.33
N VAL A 626 -13.63 4.63 -25.16
CA VAL A 626 -14.73 4.76 -24.21
C VAL A 626 -15.07 6.23 -24.11
N ASP A 627 -16.34 6.54 -24.31
CA ASP A 627 -16.81 7.90 -24.21
C ASP A 627 -17.09 8.31 -22.75
N LEU A 628 -17.28 9.60 -22.46
CA LEU A 628 -17.57 10.07 -21.08
C LEU A 628 -18.88 9.49 -20.50
N SER A 629 -19.74 8.88 -21.32
CA SER A 629 -20.94 8.17 -20.85
C SER A 629 -20.69 6.68 -20.56
N GLY A 630 -19.43 6.23 -20.64
CA GLY A 630 -19.02 4.83 -20.48
C GLY A 630 -19.37 3.95 -21.67
N ARG A 631 -19.82 4.57 -22.78
CA ARG A 631 -20.19 3.84 -23.98
C ARG A 631 -18.94 3.52 -24.80
N ARG A 632 -18.83 2.25 -25.17
CA ARG A 632 -17.68 1.71 -25.90
C ARG A 632 -17.90 1.77 -27.40
N TYR A 633 -16.91 2.27 -28.12
CA TYR A 633 -16.88 2.27 -29.58
C TYR A 633 -15.63 1.51 -30.03
N GLU A 634 -15.84 0.42 -30.77
CA GLU A 634 -14.73 -0.35 -31.32
C GLU A 634 -14.05 0.48 -32.42
N GLN A 635 -12.78 0.81 -32.21
CA GLN A 635 -12.01 1.63 -33.13
C GLN A 635 -11.34 0.77 -34.20
N LYS A 636 -10.53 -0.21 -33.75
CA LYS A 636 -9.73 -1.04 -34.66
C LYS A 636 -9.36 -2.38 -34.04
N THR A 637 -9.25 -3.39 -34.90
CA THR A 637 -8.75 -4.73 -34.55
C THR A 637 -7.42 -4.98 -35.25
N VAL A 638 -6.45 -5.53 -34.53
CA VAL A 638 -5.15 -5.99 -35.06
C VAL A 638 -4.84 -7.40 -34.56
N LEU A 639 -3.99 -8.11 -35.30
CA LEU A 639 -3.51 -9.44 -34.91
C LEU A 639 -2.00 -9.39 -34.72
N ALA A 640 -1.51 -10.09 -33.70
CA ALA A 640 -0.08 -10.31 -33.51
C ALA A 640 0.16 -11.73 -33.01
N THR A 641 1.14 -12.39 -33.61
CA THR A 641 1.68 -13.67 -33.13
C THR A 641 2.86 -13.38 -32.23
N PHE A 642 2.77 -13.77 -30.96
CA PHE A 642 3.91 -13.66 -30.06
C PHE A 642 4.94 -14.68 -30.51
N THR A 643 5.99 -14.21 -31.19
CA THR A 643 6.97 -15.10 -31.80
C THR A 643 8.20 -15.13 -30.91
N VAL A 644 8.35 -16.26 -30.23
CA VAL A 644 9.56 -16.60 -29.49
C VAL A 644 10.45 -17.38 -30.44
N GLY A 645 11.69 -16.91 -30.64
CA GLY A 645 12.68 -17.62 -31.47
C GLY A 645 12.92 -19.06 -31.00
N ASP A 646 13.63 -19.87 -31.80
CA ASP A 646 13.91 -21.31 -31.55
C ASP A 646 14.49 -21.61 -30.14
N LEU A 647 15.10 -20.59 -29.53
CA LEU A 647 15.50 -20.57 -28.14
C LEU A 647 15.35 -19.15 -27.58
N VAL A 648 14.64 -19.00 -26.46
CA VAL A 648 14.55 -17.73 -25.75
C VAL A 648 15.03 -17.88 -24.32
N LYS A 649 15.88 -16.94 -23.89
CA LYS A 649 16.29 -16.82 -22.50
C LYS A 649 15.17 -16.09 -21.75
N VAL A 650 14.59 -16.73 -20.75
CA VAL A 650 13.59 -16.12 -19.87
C VAL A 650 14.31 -15.14 -18.95
N ARG A 651 13.88 -13.87 -18.97
CA ARG A 651 14.34 -12.82 -18.05
C ARG A 651 13.33 -12.69 -16.89
N GLY A 652 13.79 -12.32 -15.70
CA GLY A 652 12.95 -12.27 -14.48
C GLY A 652 12.82 -13.59 -13.72
N LEU A 653 13.45 -14.68 -14.18
CA LEU A 653 13.59 -15.92 -13.40
C LEU A 653 15.04 -16.07 -12.94
N GLY A 654 15.25 -16.21 -11.63
CA GLY A 654 16.57 -16.37 -11.02
C GLY A 654 17.42 -17.46 -11.69
N ILE A 655 18.74 -17.27 -11.74
CA ILE A 655 19.66 -18.22 -12.38
C ILE A 655 19.60 -19.56 -11.61
N PRO A 656 19.25 -20.67 -12.27
CA PRO A 656 19.02 -21.93 -11.56
C PRO A 656 20.32 -22.46 -10.96
N ARG A 657 20.30 -22.84 -9.68
CA ARG A 657 21.47 -23.40 -8.97
C ARG A 657 21.85 -24.79 -9.45
N THR A 658 20.91 -25.51 -10.08
CA THR A 658 21.10 -26.87 -10.60
C THR A 658 20.58 -26.98 -12.05
N LEU A 659 20.82 -28.12 -12.69
CA LEU A 659 20.29 -28.40 -14.02
C LEU A 659 18.78 -28.66 -13.91
N VAL A 660 17.96 -27.76 -14.46
CA VAL A 660 16.49 -27.87 -14.41
C VAL A 660 15.97 -28.26 -15.79
N LEU A 661 15.02 -29.20 -15.83
CA LEU A 661 14.24 -29.50 -17.03
C LEU A 661 12.78 -29.53 -16.60
N GLY A 662 12.00 -28.56 -17.08
CA GLY A 662 10.57 -28.44 -16.80
C GLY A 662 9.76 -29.51 -17.50
N GLN A 663 8.56 -29.80 -16.99
CA GLN A 663 7.62 -30.65 -17.71
C GLN A 663 7.05 -29.88 -18.89
N ASN A 664 7.18 -30.42 -20.10
CA ASN A 664 6.67 -29.79 -21.31
C ASN A 664 5.16 -29.48 -21.19
N TYR A 665 4.74 -28.35 -21.75
CA TYR A 665 3.34 -27.93 -21.74
C TYR A 665 2.89 -27.48 -23.14
N PRO A 666 1.71 -27.90 -23.61
CA PRO A 666 0.83 -28.90 -23.00
C PRO A 666 1.45 -30.31 -23.04
N ASN A 667 1.00 -31.21 -22.15
CA ASN A 667 1.32 -32.64 -22.18
C ASN A 667 0.12 -33.47 -21.69
N PRO A 668 -0.55 -34.27 -22.54
CA PRO A 668 -0.22 -34.51 -23.95
C PRO A 668 -0.42 -33.29 -24.86
N PHE A 669 0.30 -33.24 -25.99
CA PHE A 669 0.17 -32.18 -27.00
C PHE A 669 -0.20 -32.74 -28.37
N ASN A 670 -0.75 -31.91 -29.25
CA ASN A 670 -1.18 -32.29 -30.60
C ASN A 670 -0.36 -31.64 -31.73
N HIS A 671 -0.02 -30.35 -31.60
CA HIS A 671 0.62 -29.56 -32.67
C HIS A 671 2.01 -29.06 -32.25
N ARG A 672 2.12 -28.49 -31.05
CA ARG A 672 3.36 -27.95 -30.50
C ARG A 672 3.37 -28.09 -28.98
N THR A 673 4.56 -28.24 -28.39
CA THR A 673 4.78 -28.18 -26.94
C THR A 673 6.00 -27.32 -26.65
N VAL A 674 5.97 -26.64 -25.51
CA VAL A 674 7.07 -25.84 -24.98
C VAL A 674 7.84 -26.69 -23.97
N ILE A 675 9.17 -26.61 -24.03
CA ILE A 675 10.08 -27.26 -23.10
C ILE A 675 10.90 -26.17 -22.42
N GLU A 676 10.68 -26.01 -21.13
CA GLU A 676 11.47 -25.13 -20.27
C GLU A 676 12.69 -25.87 -19.73
N PHE A 677 13.84 -25.20 -19.70
CA PHE A 677 15.03 -25.72 -19.06
C PHE A 677 15.94 -24.64 -18.48
N GLY A 678 16.61 -24.98 -17.38
CA GLY A 678 17.54 -24.12 -16.66
C GLY A 678 18.99 -24.55 -16.84
N VAL A 679 19.85 -23.60 -17.22
CA VAL A 679 21.31 -23.79 -17.33
C VAL A 679 21.98 -23.15 -16.12
N PRO A 680 22.63 -23.94 -15.23
CA PRO A 680 23.28 -23.40 -14.04
C PRO A 680 24.59 -22.66 -14.36
N LYS A 681 25.04 -21.83 -13.42
CA LYS A 681 26.31 -21.10 -13.49
C LYS A 681 27.49 -22.09 -13.48
N ASN A 682 28.40 -21.97 -14.45
CA ASN A 682 29.68 -22.68 -14.41
C ASN A 682 30.63 -22.03 -13.40
N ALA A 683 31.56 -22.81 -12.85
CA ALA A 683 32.55 -22.34 -11.87
C ALA A 683 33.47 -21.22 -12.40
N ASP A 684 33.60 -21.09 -13.72
CA ASP A 684 34.40 -20.07 -14.40
C ASP A 684 33.58 -18.85 -14.88
N GLY A 685 32.27 -18.81 -14.61
CA GLY A 685 31.37 -17.75 -15.06
C GLY A 685 31.12 -17.73 -16.58
N GLY A 686 31.64 -18.71 -17.32
CA GLY A 686 31.53 -18.81 -18.78
C GLY A 686 30.26 -19.50 -19.28
N THR A 687 30.18 -19.70 -20.59
CA THR A 687 29.06 -20.41 -21.23
C THR A 687 29.16 -21.93 -21.05
N SER A 688 28.03 -22.60 -20.82
CA SER A 688 27.90 -24.06 -20.81
C SER A 688 27.59 -24.61 -22.19
N ARG A 689 28.14 -25.78 -22.55
CA ARG A 689 27.73 -26.50 -23.76
C ARG A 689 26.40 -27.20 -23.52
N VAL A 690 25.36 -26.78 -24.22
CA VAL A 690 23.99 -27.27 -24.05
C VAL A 690 23.50 -28.00 -25.29
N ASN A 691 22.79 -29.10 -25.08
CA ASN A 691 22.13 -29.86 -26.13
C ASN A 691 20.76 -30.33 -25.63
N VAL A 692 19.70 -30.06 -26.39
CA VAL A 692 18.32 -30.48 -26.11
C VAL A 692 17.83 -31.35 -27.26
N GLN A 693 17.46 -32.60 -26.97
CA GLN A 693 17.14 -33.60 -27.99
C GLN A 693 15.89 -34.42 -27.64
N ILE A 694 15.12 -34.78 -28.67
CA ILE A 694 13.99 -35.70 -28.59
C ILE A 694 14.44 -37.10 -29.03
N PHE A 695 13.98 -38.13 -28.32
CA PHE A 695 14.23 -39.55 -28.57
C PHE A 695 12.93 -40.34 -28.57
N ASP A 696 12.91 -41.43 -29.32
CA ASP A 696 11.86 -42.44 -29.17
C ASP A 696 12.06 -43.31 -27.92
N MET A 697 11.10 -44.20 -27.63
CA MET A 697 11.16 -45.11 -26.48
C MET A 697 12.27 -46.18 -26.57
N LEU A 698 12.92 -46.34 -27.73
CA LEU A 698 14.08 -47.20 -27.92
C LEU A 698 15.41 -46.44 -27.77
N GLY A 699 15.36 -45.13 -27.46
CA GLY A 699 16.53 -44.27 -27.29
C GLY A 699 17.17 -43.81 -28.60
N ARG A 700 16.46 -43.89 -29.73
CA ARG A 700 16.94 -43.36 -31.02
C ARG A 700 16.60 -41.87 -31.12
N PRO A 701 17.55 -41.00 -31.52
CA PRO A 701 17.29 -39.56 -31.64
C PRO A 701 16.32 -39.28 -32.78
N ILE A 702 15.34 -38.42 -32.52
CA ILE A 702 14.29 -38.01 -33.44
C ILE A 702 14.56 -36.61 -33.98
N ARG A 703 14.91 -35.68 -33.09
CA ARG A 703 15.17 -34.28 -33.44
C ARG A 703 16.09 -33.61 -32.41
N THR A 704 16.99 -32.75 -32.87
CA THR A 704 17.72 -31.82 -32.00
C THR A 704 16.98 -30.49 -31.97
N LEU A 705 16.55 -30.05 -30.78
CA LEU A 705 15.85 -28.77 -30.59
C LEU A 705 16.84 -27.62 -30.42
N PHE A 706 17.94 -27.88 -29.72
CA PHE A 706 19.02 -26.92 -29.54
C PHE A 706 20.37 -27.63 -29.40
N GLN A 707 21.42 -27.05 -29.99
CA GLN A 707 22.81 -27.44 -29.74
C GLN A 707 23.73 -26.23 -29.86
N GLY A 708 24.36 -25.83 -28.75
CA GLY A 708 25.21 -24.63 -28.72
C GLY A 708 25.77 -24.33 -27.34
N ASN A 709 26.37 -23.16 -27.18
CA ASN A 709 26.84 -22.67 -25.89
C ASN A 709 25.85 -21.64 -25.34
N LEU A 710 25.42 -21.80 -24.09
CA LEU A 710 24.50 -20.88 -23.41
C LEU A 710 25.12 -20.35 -22.13
N VAL A 711 24.84 -19.08 -21.82
CA VAL A 711 25.12 -18.51 -20.49
C VAL A 711 24.16 -19.10 -19.46
N ALA A 712 24.45 -18.91 -18.17
CA ALA A 712 23.53 -19.34 -17.12
C ALA A 712 22.19 -18.60 -17.21
N GLY A 713 21.08 -19.30 -16.96
CA GLY A 713 19.73 -18.76 -17.02
C GLY A 713 18.67 -19.79 -17.38
N ASN A 714 17.41 -19.36 -17.40
CA ASN A 714 16.26 -20.18 -17.81
C ASN A 714 15.96 -19.95 -19.29
N TYR A 715 15.54 -21.01 -19.97
CA TYR A 715 15.33 -21.01 -21.41
C TYR A 715 14.08 -21.78 -21.81
N LEU A 716 13.43 -21.32 -22.88
CA LEU A 716 12.33 -22.01 -23.52
C LEU A 716 12.77 -22.47 -24.92
N THR A 717 12.40 -23.69 -25.28
CA THR A 717 12.47 -24.20 -26.65
C THR A 717 11.17 -24.93 -26.99
N THR A 718 10.92 -25.23 -28.27
CA THR A 718 9.66 -25.85 -28.69
C THR A 718 9.89 -27.08 -29.55
N TRP A 719 8.94 -28.02 -29.50
CA TRP A 719 8.86 -29.15 -30.42
C TRP A 719 7.46 -29.24 -31.05
N ASP A 720 7.43 -29.47 -32.36
CA ASP A 720 6.22 -29.49 -33.20
C ASP A 720 5.82 -30.91 -33.66
N GLY A 721 6.41 -31.95 -33.05
CA GLY A 721 6.15 -33.34 -33.43
C GLY A 721 6.79 -33.78 -34.75
N ARG A 722 7.78 -33.05 -35.28
CA ARG A 722 8.53 -33.46 -36.49
C ARG A 722 9.92 -34.00 -36.17
N ASP A 723 10.41 -34.90 -37.02
CA ASP A 723 11.79 -35.37 -37.04
C ASP A 723 12.75 -34.36 -37.68
N GLU A 724 14.04 -34.65 -37.65
CA GLU A 724 15.12 -33.82 -38.24
C GLU A 724 14.93 -33.52 -39.74
N SER A 725 14.16 -34.35 -40.45
CA SER A 725 13.84 -34.16 -41.88
C SER A 725 12.53 -33.41 -42.12
N GLY A 726 11.92 -32.87 -41.05
CA GLY A 726 10.66 -32.13 -41.08
C GLY A 726 9.41 -33.00 -41.24
N ARG A 727 9.52 -34.32 -41.13
CA ARG A 727 8.37 -35.24 -41.25
C ARG A 727 7.73 -35.44 -39.88
N MET A 728 6.40 -35.51 -39.85
CA MET A 728 5.66 -35.79 -38.62
C MET A 728 5.98 -37.20 -38.11
N VAL A 729 6.19 -37.34 -36.80
CA VAL A 729 6.35 -38.64 -36.14
C VAL A 729 5.00 -39.20 -35.69
N ALA A 730 4.95 -40.49 -35.31
CA ALA A 730 3.71 -41.15 -34.90
C ALA A 730 3.23 -40.68 -33.51
N SER A 731 1.93 -40.79 -33.23
CA SER A 731 1.43 -40.58 -31.86
C SER A 731 2.04 -41.59 -30.89
N GLY A 732 2.36 -41.14 -29.68
CA GLY A 732 2.98 -41.99 -28.67
C GLY A 732 3.83 -41.21 -27.69
N ASN A 733 4.53 -41.96 -26.84
CA ASN A 733 5.42 -41.41 -25.85
C ASN A 733 6.82 -41.20 -26.45
N TYR A 734 7.42 -40.06 -26.11
CA TYR A 734 8.79 -39.70 -26.44
C TYR A 734 9.53 -39.25 -25.19
N ILE A 735 10.85 -39.21 -25.27
CA ILE A 735 11.73 -38.74 -24.21
C ILE A 735 12.47 -37.51 -24.74
N TYR A 736 12.53 -36.45 -23.95
CA TYR A 736 13.39 -35.31 -24.25
C TYR A 736 14.49 -35.23 -23.20
N VAL A 737 15.70 -34.96 -23.67
CA VAL A 737 16.92 -34.97 -22.88
C VAL A 737 17.58 -33.61 -23.01
N LEU A 738 17.83 -32.99 -21.86
CA LEU A 738 18.70 -31.82 -21.72
C LEU A 738 20.06 -32.31 -21.26
N LYS A 739 21.10 -31.96 -22.01
CA LYS A 739 22.50 -32.21 -21.65
C LYS A 739 23.24 -30.88 -21.54
N VAL A 740 23.86 -30.66 -20.39
CA VAL A 740 24.68 -29.48 -20.10
C VAL A 740 26.06 -29.97 -19.65
N ASN A 741 27.07 -29.71 -20.46
CA ASN A 741 28.43 -30.26 -20.31
C ASN A 741 28.39 -31.80 -20.19
N ASN A 742 28.75 -32.34 -19.01
CA ASN A 742 28.76 -33.78 -18.72
C ASN A 742 27.51 -34.27 -17.94
N ARG A 743 26.57 -33.38 -17.60
CA ARG A 743 25.33 -33.73 -16.88
C ARG A 743 24.16 -33.80 -17.85
N PHE A 744 23.19 -34.64 -17.56
CA PHE A 744 21.94 -34.70 -18.32
C PHE A 744 20.74 -34.96 -17.41
N VAL A 745 19.59 -34.46 -17.82
CA VAL A 745 18.27 -34.73 -17.23
C VAL A 745 17.32 -35.06 -18.37
N SER A 746 16.36 -35.94 -18.14
CA SER A 746 15.38 -36.35 -19.14
C SER A 746 13.98 -36.39 -18.58
N LYS A 747 12.99 -36.07 -19.40
CA LYS A 747 11.56 -36.21 -19.09
C LYS A 747 10.80 -36.85 -20.25
N ARG A 748 9.58 -37.28 -19.97
CA ARG A 748 8.68 -37.90 -20.95
C ARG A 748 7.64 -36.91 -21.43
N LEU A 749 7.28 -36.99 -22.70
CA LEU A 749 6.20 -36.23 -23.30
C LEU A 749 5.34 -37.15 -24.18
N THR A 750 4.06 -36.84 -24.30
CA THR A 750 3.08 -37.62 -25.06
C THR A 750 2.54 -36.79 -26.23
N LEU A 751 2.78 -37.26 -27.46
CA LEU A 751 2.18 -36.70 -28.67
C LEU A 751 0.86 -37.44 -28.96
N LEU A 752 -0.25 -36.73 -28.89
CA LEU A 752 -1.56 -37.20 -29.35
C LEU A 752 -1.84 -36.65 -30.74
N ARG A 753 -2.50 -37.46 -31.56
CA ARG A 753 -2.99 -37.05 -32.86
C ARG A 753 -4.49 -37.01 -32.85
#